data_AF-A0A535W3G1-F1
#
_entry.id   AF-A0A535W3G1-F1
#
_cell.length_a   1.000
_cell.length_b   1.000
_cell.length_c   1.000
_cell.angle_alpha   90.00
_cell.angle_beta   90.00
_cell.angle_gamma   90.00
#
_symmetry.space_group_name_H-M   'P 1'
#
loop_
_entity.id
_entity.type
_entity.pdbx_description
1 polymer ?
#
loop_
_entity_poly.entity_id
_entity_poly.type
_entity_poly.pdbx_seq_one_letter_code
_entity_poly.pdbx_strand_id
1 'polypeptide(L)'
;MICPSCGSENPSDFRFCPSCGLALAPSATNRPEAPLEAQSSALSSEPVGAIAERARPLAERRLVSVLFLDLEGFTTLSESLDPEDVREIQSRYFESARATVAHYGGSLEKFIGDAVMAVWGTPIAHEDDGERAVRTALEVVSDVETMFTSPSSGHLMARGAVTTGEAAVTLDAEGQGMVTGDLVNTASRLQGEATPGTVLVDDATRRVVGEEVVFEPAGELILKGKAAPVSSWRAVALAPHVSSESRTGHRGPFVGRDAELRALKELGESVASERRMKVVSLIGIAGIGKSRLAWELEHAPSEQTPRAAWYAGRAPGYGEGIAFAPLAEMVRRSAGIAEGDPAEVQRRALAETLGRLIPDDAEREWMQPRLLALFQPGGAVESQREELFAAWRRFFEADAEAAPISLVFEDLQWADPGLLDFIDYLADWSRHHPILVMTLGRPELLDARPTWGARLPHFTAMHLDRLGDDAIDALLASLAPGLTPKIAILIRQRADGVPLYAVEMARMLTERGSGSVVGDSATKAPGTAAGRAIEIPESLHALLAARIDALPAPERSLLFTAAVLGRRFRPDALAALAGLDRVTLSSAIRALVRREFLAVDDEPRSPGRGQLSFVQELVREVAYHTLSRRERRTLHLAVIEYLESIGETDLVEPIAEHLLAAHAAAGPDQGQDQAIADRARDALRQAATRAQALHAPQRALAHLEQALGLTQDPPERAILAEAAGLAARAAARFPTAERYLRMATELREAQGDATAAGARNRAQLASVLLQAQRSTTALAELESAWNAAAAGSDRNAIALELPAELARAHLLRGDTERAIEWAERAIAAAGSDAADGPGAAQAVAIDARVTLGTAHASQGDLEEGLAQLRQAISDAESGGHGSVELRALNNLAWTMVSDDPRATSETARRGLELAERLGIREMALQLLDIATIVAIDTGDWDWAVLALEEGSEGELPTTHRLDFAATRTILNALRGVPDPTGPIDSQGALEPDLDPEALGWVDYARALVAMVAGDLPRALELARVAAGKTRGFERSAVLAVAGRVAAWSGRVDAASEVLAELEAEQTWGRAAEASRHTLRAAVAAAKTLGKGPGLKDADREWTDALTGWLQLDLPLRLGLCHLDRWVLAGSEQDHAAAVEIFERLGATPLTTLDPRPR
;
A
#
# COMPACT_ATOMS: atom_id res chain seq x y z
N MET A 1 14.02 34.59 45.87
CA MET A 1 14.49 33.29 45.34
C MET A 1 15.37 33.58 44.15
N ILE A 2 16.57 33.01 44.06
CA ILE A 2 17.47 33.25 42.92
C ILE A 2 17.16 32.20 41.85
N CYS A 3 16.94 32.64 40.61
CA CYS A 3 16.67 31.72 39.50
C CYS A 3 17.91 30.85 39.22
N PRO A 4 17.80 29.50 39.23
CA PRO A 4 18.96 28.64 39.02
C PRO A 4 19.52 28.68 37.59
N SER A 5 18.72 29.11 36.61
CA SER A 5 19.17 29.23 35.21
C SER A 5 19.92 30.53 34.90
N CYS A 6 19.42 31.69 35.33
CA CYS A 6 19.99 33.00 34.95
C CYS A 6 20.52 33.84 36.12
N GLY A 7 20.39 33.36 37.36
CA GLY A 7 20.89 34.05 38.55
C GLY A 7 20.11 35.29 38.97
N SER A 8 18.97 35.62 38.36
CA SER A 8 18.19 36.79 38.77
C SER A 8 17.51 36.58 40.14
N GLU A 9 17.48 37.62 40.97
CA GLU A 9 16.68 37.63 42.19
C GLU A 9 15.20 37.84 41.84
N ASN A 10 14.35 36.90 42.27
CA ASN A 10 12.92 36.91 42.04
C ASN A 10 12.14 36.93 43.36
N PRO A 11 11.02 37.66 43.45
CA PRO A 11 10.10 37.57 44.57
C PRO A 11 9.59 36.14 44.78
N SER A 12 9.29 35.76 46.02
CA SER A 12 8.93 34.37 46.41
C SER A 12 7.60 33.87 45.84
N ASP A 13 6.79 34.77 45.32
CA ASP A 13 5.46 34.55 44.74
C ASP A 13 5.48 34.39 43.20
N PHE A 14 6.65 34.55 42.57
CA PHE A 14 6.80 34.36 41.12
C PHE A 14 6.87 32.88 40.76
N ARG A 15 5.90 32.41 39.96
CA ARG A 15 5.88 31.02 39.45
C ARG A 15 6.88 30.78 38.32
N PHE A 16 7.27 31.83 37.60
CA PHE A 16 8.26 31.79 36.53
C PHE A 16 9.22 32.97 36.69
N CYS A 17 10.48 32.79 36.30
CA CYS A 17 11.47 33.85 36.24
C CYS A 17 11.09 34.83 35.12
N PRO A 18 10.92 36.13 35.39
CA PRO A 18 10.56 37.12 34.39
C PRO A 18 11.72 37.40 33.42
N SER A 19 12.96 37.06 33.78
CA SER A 19 14.14 37.26 32.91
C SER A 19 14.36 36.13 31.91
N CYS A 20 14.09 34.87 32.27
CA CYS A 20 14.37 33.72 31.39
C CYS A 20 13.23 32.72 31.21
N GLY A 21 12.07 32.94 31.86
CA GLY A 21 10.88 32.10 31.72
C GLY A 21 10.93 30.77 32.51
N LEU A 22 12.00 30.48 33.24
CA LEU A 22 12.12 29.23 34.00
C LEU A 22 11.11 29.17 35.15
N ALA A 23 10.36 28.07 35.30
CA ALA A 23 9.47 27.84 36.44
C ALA A 23 10.27 27.77 37.76
N LEU A 24 9.88 28.57 38.76
CA LEU A 24 10.60 28.74 40.02
C LEU A 24 9.96 28.01 41.22
N ALA A 25 8.78 27.40 41.05
CA ALA A 25 8.12 26.60 42.09
C ALA A 25 7.31 25.42 41.51
N PRO A 26 7.35 24.22 42.14
CA PRO A 26 6.51 23.08 41.76
C PRO A 26 5.07 23.29 42.26
N SER A 27 4.09 23.25 41.36
CA SER A 27 2.67 23.41 41.69
C SER A 27 2.13 22.13 42.35
N ALA A 28 1.83 22.20 43.64
CA ALA A 28 1.03 21.20 44.36
C ALA A 28 -0.43 21.67 44.46
N THR A 29 -1.37 20.88 43.92
CA THR A 29 -2.84 20.76 44.21
C THR A 29 -3.43 19.96 43.03
N ASN A 30 -3.99 18.75 43.18
CA ASN A 30 -5.09 18.33 44.03
C ASN A 30 -4.91 16.93 44.66
N ARG A 31 -5.64 16.72 45.76
CA ARG A 31 -5.65 15.59 46.71
C ARG A 31 -6.98 14.78 46.55
N PRO A 32 -7.26 13.70 47.31
CA PRO A 32 -7.31 12.31 46.84
C PRO A 32 -8.72 11.67 46.83
N GLU A 33 -8.95 10.71 45.93
CA GLU A 33 -9.87 9.58 46.15
C GLU A 33 -9.05 8.28 46.05
N ALA A 34 -9.31 7.33 46.95
CA ALA A 34 -8.63 6.05 47.09
C ALA A 34 -9.58 4.90 46.67
N PRO A 35 -9.14 3.63 46.68
CA PRO A 35 -8.16 3.02 45.78
C PRO A 35 -8.80 1.83 45.02
N LEU A 36 -8.35 1.56 43.79
CA LEU A 36 -8.58 0.27 43.15
C LEU A 36 -7.22 -0.37 42.87
N GLU A 37 -7.00 -1.45 43.60
CA GLU A 37 -5.84 -2.33 43.52
C GLU A 37 -5.72 -2.90 42.11
N ALA A 38 -4.62 -2.57 41.42
CA ALA A 38 -4.12 -3.34 40.30
C ALA A 38 -2.59 -3.41 40.42
N GLN A 39 -2.11 -4.64 40.51
CA GLN A 39 -0.73 -5.01 40.73
C GLN A 39 0.10 -4.63 39.49
N SER A 40 0.80 -3.50 39.54
CA SER A 40 1.91 -3.23 38.62
C SER A 40 3.16 -3.85 39.23
N SER A 41 3.66 -4.90 38.58
CA SER A 41 5.02 -5.39 38.81
C SER A 41 6.02 -4.27 38.50
N ALA A 42 7.08 -4.23 39.30
CA ALA A 42 8.15 -3.26 39.19
C ALA A 42 8.94 -3.49 37.89
N LEU A 43 8.82 -2.57 36.93
CA LEU A 43 9.80 -2.37 35.88
C LEU A 43 10.51 -1.05 36.17
N SER A 44 11.71 -1.17 36.71
CA SER A 44 12.69 -0.10 36.81
C SER A 44 13.09 0.34 35.39
N SER A 45 12.72 1.57 35.00
CA SER A 45 13.30 2.23 33.84
C SER A 45 14.76 2.59 34.14
N GLU A 46 15.69 1.72 33.74
CA GLU A 46 17.09 2.12 33.66
C GLU A 46 17.27 3.09 32.47
N PRO A 47 18.12 4.14 32.60
CA PRO A 47 18.41 5.02 31.48
C PRO A 47 19.18 4.29 30.38
N VAL A 48 18.89 4.65 29.12
CA VAL A 48 19.51 4.17 27.85
C VAL A 48 21.04 4.00 27.90
N GLY A 49 21.74 4.69 28.82
CA GLY A 49 23.17 4.54 29.06
C GLY A 49 23.63 3.15 29.56
N ALA A 50 22.80 2.41 30.30
CA ALA A 50 23.16 1.09 30.87
C ALA A 50 23.31 0.00 29.79
N ILE A 51 22.66 0.17 28.63
CA ILE A 51 22.71 -0.75 27.49
C ILE A 51 24.06 -0.65 26.76
N ALA A 52 24.64 0.56 26.68
CA ALA A 52 25.90 0.84 26.00
C ALA A 52 27.17 0.47 26.82
N GLU A 53 27.06 0.46 28.16
CA GLU A 53 28.22 0.37 29.07
C GLU A 53 28.89 -1.02 29.10
N ARG A 54 28.20 -2.08 28.66
CA ARG A 54 28.71 -3.47 28.70
C ARG A 54 29.74 -3.81 27.61
N ALA A 55 30.22 -2.84 26.81
CA ALA A 55 30.90 -3.13 25.52
C ALA A 55 32.16 -2.30 25.12
N ARG A 56 32.97 -1.67 26.01
CA ARG A 56 34.14 -0.83 25.58
C ARG A 56 35.56 -1.33 26.00
N PRO A 57 36.60 -1.26 25.13
CA PRO A 57 38.02 -1.55 25.44
C PRO A 57 38.89 -0.31 25.79
N LEU A 58 40.02 -0.49 26.50
CA LEU A 58 40.81 0.55 27.23
C LEU A 58 42.16 1.00 26.63
N ALA A 59 42.62 0.49 25.48
CA ALA A 59 43.81 1.01 24.76
C ALA A 59 43.82 0.52 23.32
N GLU A 60 44.25 1.34 22.36
CA GLU A 60 44.17 1.02 20.92
C GLU A 60 45.48 1.30 20.18
N ARG A 61 45.80 0.46 19.19
CA ARG A 61 46.80 0.78 18.17
C ARG A 61 46.13 1.54 17.05
N ARG A 62 46.58 2.76 16.77
CA ARG A 62 46.03 3.60 15.72
C ARG A 62 47.14 4.06 14.78
N LEU A 63 46.78 4.26 13.52
CA LEU A 63 47.61 5.00 12.59
C LEU A 63 47.52 6.48 12.99
N VAL A 64 48.64 7.09 13.33
CA VAL A 64 48.70 8.50 13.73
C VAL A 64 49.75 9.23 12.91
N SER A 65 49.53 10.52 12.68
CA SER A 65 50.50 11.43 12.06
C SER A 65 51.06 12.35 13.13
N VAL A 66 52.37 12.32 13.32
CA VAL A 66 53.07 13.09 14.36
C VAL A 66 53.86 14.21 13.68
N LEU A 67 53.57 15.45 14.07
CA LEU A 67 54.30 16.64 13.69
C LEU A 67 55.29 17.03 14.80
N PHE A 68 56.53 17.28 14.41
CA PHE A 68 57.49 18.05 15.19
C PHE A 68 57.86 19.32 14.46
N LEU A 69 57.83 20.45 15.16
CA LEU A 69 58.32 21.75 14.72
C LEU A 69 59.38 22.26 15.69
N ASP A 70 60.36 22.99 15.18
CA ASP A 70 61.49 23.52 15.94
C ASP A 70 61.92 24.88 15.37
N LEU A 71 62.39 25.79 16.22
CA LEU A 71 62.88 27.12 15.82
C LEU A 71 64.40 27.15 15.76
N GLU A 72 64.95 27.23 14.55
CA GLU A 72 66.39 27.36 14.37
C GLU A 72 66.88 28.76 14.72
N GLY A 73 67.97 28.84 15.50
CA GLY A 73 68.56 30.09 15.98
C GLY A 73 67.98 30.64 17.29
N PHE A 74 66.89 30.04 17.80
CA PHE A 74 66.23 30.50 19.02
C PHE A 74 67.11 30.34 20.27
N THR A 75 67.82 29.22 20.41
CA THR A 75 68.71 28.99 21.58
C THR A 75 69.80 30.06 21.68
N THR A 76 70.49 30.37 20.58
CA THR A 76 71.53 31.40 20.54
C THR A 76 70.97 32.80 20.76
N LEU A 77 69.78 33.08 20.21
CA LEU A 77 69.08 34.35 20.43
C LEU A 77 68.68 34.53 21.90
N SER A 78 68.20 33.46 22.55
CA SER A 78 67.75 33.46 23.94
C SER A 78 68.86 33.71 24.98
N GLU A 79 70.11 33.43 24.65
CA GLU A 79 71.28 33.75 25.49
C GLU A 79 71.65 35.25 25.44
N SER A 80 71.18 35.96 24.43
CA SER A 80 71.55 37.36 24.13
C SER A 80 70.42 38.38 24.34
N LEU A 81 69.18 37.93 24.50
CA LEU A 81 67.99 38.76 24.70
C LEU A 81 67.55 38.81 26.18
N ASP A 82 66.79 39.83 26.55
CA ASP A 82 66.15 39.89 27.86
C ASP A 82 65.12 38.75 28.00
N PRO A 83 65.01 38.10 29.18
CA PRO A 83 64.01 37.04 29.40
C PRO A 83 62.57 37.43 29.05
N GLU A 84 62.19 38.71 29.14
CA GLU A 84 60.87 39.20 28.71
C GLU A 84 60.71 39.14 27.18
N ASP A 85 61.72 39.55 26.42
CA ASP A 85 61.73 39.48 24.95
C ASP A 85 61.73 38.03 24.45
N VAL A 86 62.50 37.15 25.10
CA VAL A 86 62.54 35.70 24.82
C VAL A 86 61.15 35.08 25.01
N ARG A 87 60.46 35.47 26.08
CA ARG A 87 59.11 34.98 26.38
C ARG A 87 58.08 35.51 25.38
N GLU A 88 58.20 36.75 24.91
CA GLU A 88 57.31 37.31 23.91
C GLU A 88 57.44 36.59 22.56
N ILE A 89 58.68 36.34 22.11
CA ILE A 89 58.97 35.56 20.89
C ILE A 89 58.38 34.15 20.97
N GLN A 90 58.62 33.44 22.09
CA GLN A 90 58.03 32.10 22.30
C GLN A 90 56.50 32.13 22.30
N SER A 91 55.90 33.13 22.97
CA SER A 91 54.44 33.22 23.08
C SER A 91 53.79 33.43 21.71
N ARG A 92 54.37 34.26 20.84
CA ARG A 92 53.86 34.47 19.48
C ARG A 92 53.96 33.21 18.63
N TYR A 93 55.09 32.51 18.68
CA TYR A 93 55.29 31.25 17.97
C TYR A 93 54.33 30.15 18.46
N PHE A 94 54.19 29.97 19.78
CA PHE A 94 53.28 28.97 20.34
C PHE A 94 51.82 29.28 20.07
N GLU A 95 51.42 30.55 20.03
CA GLU A 95 50.06 30.93 19.69
C GLU A 95 49.75 30.65 18.21
N SER A 96 50.68 30.97 17.30
CA SER A 96 50.55 30.59 15.88
C SER A 96 50.47 29.07 15.73
N ALA A 97 51.41 28.32 16.30
CA ALA A 97 51.40 26.86 16.22
C ALA A 97 50.13 26.24 16.84
N ARG A 98 49.65 26.75 17.98
CA ARG A 98 48.41 26.28 18.62
C ARG A 98 47.18 26.58 17.76
N ALA A 99 47.09 27.79 17.20
CA ALA A 99 45.97 28.19 16.36
C ALA A 99 45.91 27.33 15.09
N THR A 100 47.04 27.12 14.41
CA THR A 100 47.11 26.33 13.18
C THR A 100 46.89 24.84 13.44
N VAL A 101 47.46 24.27 14.51
CA VAL A 101 47.20 22.87 14.92
C VAL A 101 45.71 22.67 15.21
N ALA A 102 45.07 23.58 15.95
CA ALA A 102 43.64 23.50 16.23
C ALA A 102 42.78 23.70 14.97
N HIS A 103 43.19 24.59 14.06
CA HIS A 103 42.50 24.86 12.79
C HIS A 103 42.40 23.59 11.93
N TYR A 104 43.48 22.83 11.84
CA TYR A 104 43.54 21.57 11.09
C TYR A 104 43.18 20.33 11.93
N GLY A 105 42.56 20.52 13.11
CA GLY A 105 42.03 19.42 13.92
C GLY A 105 43.07 18.53 14.59
N GLY A 106 44.30 19.00 14.75
CA GLY A 106 45.35 18.31 15.47
C GLY A 106 45.26 18.53 16.98
N SER A 107 45.75 17.54 17.74
CA SER A 107 45.89 17.66 19.19
C SER A 107 47.31 18.06 19.53
N LEU A 108 47.47 19.23 20.15
CA LEU A 108 48.76 19.67 20.67
C LEU A 108 49.13 18.85 21.91
N GLU A 109 50.25 18.12 21.88
CA GLU A 109 50.66 17.26 22.99
C GLU A 109 51.54 18.01 23.99
N LYS A 110 52.64 18.61 23.52
CA LYS A 110 53.52 19.38 24.41
C LYS A 110 54.43 20.35 23.67
N PHE A 111 54.84 21.37 24.42
CA PHE A 111 55.99 22.20 24.10
C PHE A 111 57.24 21.62 24.78
N ILE A 112 58.33 21.47 24.05
CA ILE A 112 59.61 20.97 24.57
C ILE A 112 60.67 22.04 24.29
N GLY A 113 60.86 22.97 25.22
CA GLY A 113 61.66 24.15 24.94
C GLY A 113 60.98 24.98 23.86
N ASP A 114 61.66 25.18 22.74
CA ASP A 114 61.22 25.84 21.50
C ASP A 114 60.59 24.88 20.46
N ALA A 115 60.53 23.58 20.74
CA ALA A 115 59.89 22.61 19.86
C ALA A 115 58.40 22.40 20.18
N VAL A 116 57.59 22.18 19.14
CA VAL A 116 56.15 21.88 19.23
C VAL A 116 55.91 20.45 18.75
N MET A 117 55.21 19.65 19.56
CA MET A 117 54.75 18.32 19.19
C MET A 117 53.23 18.29 19.11
N ALA A 118 52.71 17.89 17.95
CA ALA A 118 51.27 17.75 17.70
C ALA A 118 50.97 16.42 17.00
N VAL A 119 49.75 15.92 17.20
CA VAL A 119 49.34 14.60 16.71
C VAL A 119 47.96 14.67 16.07
N TRP A 120 47.82 13.98 14.94
CA TRP A 120 46.57 13.68 14.24
C TRP A 120 46.34 12.16 14.25
N GLY A 121 45.09 11.71 14.23
CA GLY A 121 44.76 10.29 14.45
C GLY A 121 44.32 9.95 15.88
N THR A 122 44.39 10.92 16.81
CA THR A 122 43.94 10.78 18.20
C THR A 122 43.54 12.15 18.79
N PRO A 123 42.49 12.24 19.64
CA PRO A 123 41.55 11.18 20.02
C PRO A 123 40.59 10.76 18.90
N ILE A 124 40.52 11.54 17.81
CA ILE A 124 39.67 11.29 16.64
C ILE A 124 40.57 11.16 15.39
N ALA A 125 40.48 10.03 14.70
CA ALA A 125 41.20 9.80 13.44
C ALA A 125 40.34 10.18 12.23
N HIS A 126 40.97 10.69 11.19
CA HIS A 126 40.38 11.05 9.91
C HIS A 126 41.26 10.55 8.75
N GLU A 127 40.66 10.31 7.59
CA GLU A 127 41.36 9.75 6.42
C GLU A 127 42.46 10.70 5.89
N ASP A 128 42.34 12.01 6.14
CA ASP A 128 43.25 13.08 5.74
C ASP A 128 44.22 13.53 6.87
N ASP A 129 44.37 12.76 7.95
CA ASP A 129 45.26 13.11 9.08
C ASP A 129 46.71 13.38 8.68
N GLY A 130 47.25 12.62 7.71
CA GLY A 130 48.57 12.87 7.13
C GLY A 130 48.63 14.20 6.39
N GLU A 131 47.61 14.50 5.58
CA GLU A 131 47.54 15.73 4.79
C GLU A 131 47.42 16.97 5.70
N ARG A 132 46.54 16.90 6.70
CA ARG A 132 46.32 17.99 7.66
C ARG A 132 47.55 18.27 8.52
N ALA A 133 48.29 17.23 8.91
CA ALA A 133 49.57 17.40 9.60
C ALA A 133 50.62 18.09 8.71
N VAL A 134 50.70 17.73 7.42
CA VAL A 134 51.64 18.36 6.45
C VAL A 134 51.23 19.79 6.11
N ARG A 135 49.92 20.08 5.93
CA ARG A 135 49.39 21.44 5.77
C ARG A 135 49.74 22.32 6.97
N THR A 136 49.51 21.81 8.18
CA THR A 136 49.86 22.49 9.42
C THR A 136 51.36 22.80 9.47
N ALA A 137 52.20 21.84 9.11
CA ALA A 137 53.64 22.03 9.09
C ALA A 137 54.09 23.12 8.11
N LEU A 138 53.57 23.09 6.87
CA LEU A 138 53.89 24.08 5.84
C LEU A 138 53.42 25.48 6.24
N GLU A 139 52.22 25.59 6.81
CA GLU A 139 51.65 26.86 7.24
C GLU A 139 52.40 27.46 8.43
N VAL A 140 52.70 26.68 9.48
CA VAL A 140 53.46 27.19 10.63
C VAL A 140 54.89 27.58 10.23
N VAL A 141 55.54 26.82 9.33
CA VAL A 141 56.88 27.17 8.83
C VAL A 141 56.86 28.49 8.04
N SER A 142 55.86 28.68 7.18
CA SER A 142 55.64 29.93 6.44
C SER A 142 55.31 31.10 7.37
N ASP A 143 54.46 30.89 8.36
CA ASP A 143 54.06 31.90 9.35
C ASP A 143 55.27 32.40 10.14
N VAL A 144 56.12 31.50 10.62
CA VAL A 144 57.36 31.88 11.34
C VAL A 144 58.29 32.68 10.46
N GLU A 145 58.48 32.28 9.19
CA GLU A 145 59.29 33.03 8.23
C GLU A 145 58.74 34.46 8.07
N THR A 146 57.42 34.63 7.94
CA THR A 146 56.83 35.98 7.83
C THR A 146 56.91 36.78 9.14
N MET A 147 56.70 36.16 10.30
CA MET A 147 56.65 36.83 11.60
C MET A 147 58.00 37.38 12.09
N PHE A 148 59.11 36.71 11.73
CA PHE A 148 60.45 37.04 12.21
C PHE A 148 61.40 37.55 11.10
N THR A 149 60.86 38.15 10.04
CA THR A 149 61.63 38.76 8.93
C THR A 149 62.33 40.09 9.28
N SER A 150 61.98 40.74 10.40
CA SER A 150 62.56 42.04 10.78
C SER A 150 63.96 41.89 11.42
N PRO A 151 64.95 42.76 11.09
CA PRO A 151 66.30 42.73 11.68
C PRO A 151 66.33 42.85 13.21
N SER A 152 65.26 43.38 13.82
CA SER A 152 65.11 43.53 15.27
C SER A 152 64.72 42.25 16.00
N SER A 153 64.20 41.24 15.28
CA SER A 153 63.61 40.03 15.87
C SER A 153 64.55 38.82 15.89
N GLY A 154 65.73 38.93 15.27
CA GLY A 154 66.55 37.78 14.86
C GLY A 154 65.89 37.03 13.70
N HIS A 155 66.66 36.67 12.67
CA HIS A 155 66.15 35.84 11.59
C HIS A 155 65.90 34.41 12.11
N LEU A 156 64.72 34.18 12.68
CA LEU A 156 64.26 32.87 13.12
C LEU A 156 63.55 32.16 11.97
N MET A 157 63.87 30.90 11.76
CA MET A 157 63.19 30.04 10.79
C MET A 157 62.71 28.79 11.49
N ALA A 158 61.49 28.38 11.22
CA ALA A 158 60.98 27.09 11.67
C ALA A 158 61.37 25.99 10.68
N ARG A 159 61.51 24.78 11.20
CA ARG A 159 61.64 23.55 10.40
C ARG A 159 60.72 22.50 10.98
N GLY A 160 60.14 21.68 10.11
CA GLY A 160 59.14 20.69 10.49
C GLY A 160 59.45 19.29 9.98
N ALA A 161 58.94 18.28 10.67
CA ALA A 161 58.76 16.97 10.07
C ALA A 161 57.47 16.28 10.48
N VAL A 162 56.89 15.55 9.53
CA VAL A 162 55.70 14.71 9.74
C VAL A 162 56.06 13.26 9.46
N THR A 163 55.69 12.37 10.38
CA THR A 163 55.76 10.92 10.16
C THR A 163 54.43 10.27 10.48
N THR A 164 53.99 9.35 9.64
CA THR A 164 52.74 8.60 9.80
C THR A 164 53.03 7.13 10.03
N GLY A 165 52.45 6.54 11.07
CA GLY A 165 52.65 5.13 11.38
C GLY A 165 51.79 4.64 12.54
N GLU A 166 51.82 3.33 12.79
CA GLU A 166 51.09 2.74 13.91
C GLU A 166 51.75 3.10 15.24
N ALA A 167 50.97 3.65 16.17
CA ALA A 167 51.39 3.90 17.54
C ALA A 167 50.31 3.48 18.54
N ALA A 168 50.74 3.17 19.77
CA ALA A 168 49.81 2.88 20.86
C ALA A 168 49.27 4.18 21.43
N VAL A 169 47.93 4.28 21.52
CA VAL A 169 47.20 5.46 21.96
C VAL A 169 46.42 5.14 23.25
N THR A 170 46.56 6.02 24.24
CA THR A 170 45.80 5.94 25.50
C THR A 170 44.55 6.81 25.37
N LEU A 171 43.35 6.20 25.38
CA LEU A 171 42.09 6.88 25.03
C LEU A 171 41.61 7.93 26.05
N ASP A 172 42.10 7.88 27.29
CA ASP A 172 41.67 8.77 28.39
C ASP A 172 42.71 9.87 28.74
N ALA A 173 43.77 10.03 27.95
CA ALA A 173 44.81 11.04 28.20
C ALA A 173 44.51 12.34 27.45
N GLU A 174 44.17 13.41 28.15
CA GLU A 174 44.11 14.77 27.58
C GLU A 174 45.43 15.51 27.84
N GLY A 175 46.02 16.07 26.77
CA GLY A 175 47.22 16.89 26.85
C GLY A 175 48.54 16.11 26.78
N GLN A 176 48.84 15.17 27.68
CA GLN A 176 50.17 14.50 27.71
C GLN A 176 50.07 12.97 27.69
N GLY A 177 50.94 12.31 26.90
CA GLY A 177 51.06 10.84 26.89
C GLY A 177 50.06 10.14 25.96
N MET A 178 49.54 10.87 24.97
CA MET A 178 48.55 10.38 24.02
C MET A 178 49.15 9.36 23.03
N VAL A 179 50.44 9.53 22.67
CA VAL A 179 51.14 8.63 21.75
C VAL A 179 52.52 8.29 22.28
N THR A 180 52.86 7.00 22.34
CA THR A 180 54.22 6.55 22.69
C THR A 180 54.76 5.56 21.67
N GLY A 181 56.04 5.68 21.33
CA GLY A 181 56.71 4.71 20.45
C GLY A 181 57.81 5.27 19.57
N ASP A 182 58.31 4.39 18.70
CA ASP A 182 59.38 4.65 17.73
C ASP A 182 59.01 5.75 16.70
N LEU A 183 57.71 5.92 16.40
CA LEU A 183 57.20 6.95 15.49
C LEU A 183 57.52 8.37 15.97
N VAL A 184 57.24 8.67 17.24
CA VAL A 184 57.51 9.99 17.86
C VAL A 184 59.01 10.32 17.82
N ASN A 185 59.86 9.32 18.10
CA ASN A 185 61.31 9.48 18.00
C ASN A 185 61.80 9.67 16.56
N THR A 186 61.10 9.08 15.59
CA THR A 186 61.42 9.22 14.16
C THR A 186 61.06 10.62 13.67
N ALA A 187 59.87 11.14 14.01
CA ALA A 187 59.46 12.50 13.68
C ALA A 187 60.43 13.56 14.20
N SER A 188 60.79 13.50 15.48
CA SER A 188 61.73 14.45 16.09
C SER A 188 63.12 14.41 15.43
N ARG A 189 63.61 13.22 15.07
CA ARG A 189 64.92 13.09 14.40
C ARG A 189 64.88 13.53 12.95
N LEU A 190 63.79 13.24 12.24
CA LEU A 190 63.60 13.68 10.86
C LEU A 190 63.50 15.21 10.78
N GLN A 191 62.85 15.84 11.75
CA GLN A 191 62.81 17.31 11.87
C GLN A 191 64.21 17.90 12.07
N GLY A 192 65.08 17.23 12.84
CA GLY A 192 66.46 17.68 13.04
C GLY A 192 67.32 17.72 11.77
N GLU A 193 66.97 16.91 10.76
CA GLU A 193 67.63 16.86 9.45
C GLU A 193 66.98 17.81 8.42
N ALA A 194 65.83 18.41 8.74
CA ALA A 194 65.17 19.37 7.86
C ALA A 194 65.97 20.68 7.80
N THR A 195 66.21 21.19 6.60
CA THR A 195 66.76 22.54 6.39
C THR A 195 65.82 23.60 6.96
N PRO A 196 66.32 24.69 7.55
CA PRO A 196 65.47 25.79 8.02
C PRO A 196 64.56 26.30 6.90
N GLY A 197 63.28 26.53 7.23
CA GLY A 197 62.23 26.90 6.26
C GLY A 197 61.63 25.74 5.48
N THR A 198 61.93 24.48 5.83
CA THR A 198 61.41 23.31 5.09
C THR A 198 60.72 22.29 5.99
N VAL A 199 59.84 21.48 5.37
CA VAL A 199 59.15 20.37 6.01
C VAL A 199 59.59 19.06 5.36
N LEU A 200 60.10 18.13 6.17
CA LEU A 200 60.42 16.76 5.73
C LEU A 200 59.31 15.79 6.12
N VAL A 201 59.09 14.78 5.28
CA VAL A 201 58.20 13.66 5.57
C VAL A 201 58.88 12.33 5.26
N ASP A 202 58.46 11.27 5.93
CA ASP A 202 58.88 9.92 5.58
C ASP A 202 58.03 9.33 4.43
N ASP A 203 58.48 8.21 3.88
CA ASP A 203 57.80 7.56 2.76
C ASP A 203 56.36 7.10 3.12
N ALA A 204 56.11 6.76 4.39
CA ALA A 204 54.78 6.40 4.87
C ALA A 204 53.82 7.59 4.82
N THR A 205 54.25 8.77 5.30
CA THR A 205 53.47 10.00 5.22
C THR A 205 53.20 10.39 3.77
N ARG A 206 54.21 10.36 2.90
CA ARG A 206 54.04 10.68 1.47
C ARG A 206 52.97 9.80 0.80
N ARG A 207 52.96 8.49 1.10
CA ARG A 207 51.97 7.55 0.53
C ARG A 207 50.55 7.83 1.02
N VAL A 208 50.39 8.22 2.28
CA VAL A 208 49.09 8.54 2.88
C VAL A 208 48.55 9.89 2.38
N VAL A 209 49.42 10.87 2.14
CA VAL A 209 49.05 12.20 1.64
C VAL A 209 48.69 12.20 0.15
N GLY A 210 49.29 11.31 -0.66
CA GLY A 210 48.95 11.19 -2.08
C GLY A 210 49.39 12.40 -2.93
N GLU A 211 48.58 12.77 -3.93
CA GLU A 211 48.89 13.83 -4.92
C GLU A 211 48.51 15.25 -4.44
N GLU A 212 47.95 15.39 -3.24
CA GLU A 212 47.49 16.68 -2.68
C GLU A 212 48.63 17.62 -2.27
N VAL A 213 49.83 17.06 -2.08
CA VAL A 213 51.06 17.79 -1.77
C VAL A 213 52.15 17.41 -2.75
N VAL A 214 52.83 18.41 -3.31
CA VAL A 214 53.99 18.22 -4.17
C VAL A 214 55.20 17.87 -3.29
N PHE A 215 55.77 16.68 -3.52
CA PHE A 215 56.96 16.19 -2.80
C PHE A 215 58.19 16.12 -3.71
N GLU A 216 59.33 16.57 -3.19
CA GLU A 216 60.64 16.38 -3.82
C GLU A 216 61.47 15.35 -3.04
N PRO A 217 62.24 14.45 -3.71
CA PRO A 217 63.13 13.53 -3.00
C PRO A 217 64.16 14.30 -2.17
N ALA A 218 64.25 13.99 -0.87
CA ALA A 218 65.26 14.54 0.04
C ALA A 218 66.37 13.53 0.42
N GLY A 219 66.33 12.33 -0.19
CA GLY A 219 67.36 11.29 -0.06
C GLY A 219 67.04 10.22 0.99
N GLU A 220 68.01 9.35 1.28
CA GLU A 220 67.94 8.39 2.38
C GLU A 220 68.76 8.90 3.57
N LEU A 221 68.10 9.14 4.71
CA LEU A 221 68.72 9.68 5.92
C LEU A 221 68.98 8.58 6.94
N ILE A 222 70.21 8.50 7.45
CA ILE A 222 70.58 7.59 8.55
C ILE A 222 70.30 8.31 9.87
N LEU A 223 69.08 8.14 10.40
CA LEU A 223 68.71 8.70 11.68
C LEU A 223 69.36 7.91 12.83
N LYS A 224 69.95 8.62 13.80
CA LYS A 224 70.61 8.02 14.97
C LYS A 224 69.68 7.00 15.64
N GLY A 225 70.09 5.72 15.74
CA GLY A 225 69.32 4.65 16.39
C GLY A 225 68.35 3.88 15.48
N LYS A 226 68.32 4.14 14.17
CA LYS A 226 67.63 3.31 13.17
C LYS A 226 68.64 2.45 12.42
N ALA A 227 68.33 1.17 12.23
CA ALA A 227 69.18 0.22 11.52
C ALA A 227 69.06 0.34 9.99
N ALA A 228 67.93 0.82 9.49
CA ALA A 228 67.68 1.06 8.07
C ALA A 228 67.62 2.58 7.78
N PRO A 229 68.15 3.04 6.63
CA PRO A 229 67.96 4.42 6.18
C PRO A 229 66.46 4.76 6.04
N VAL A 230 66.08 5.98 6.41
CA VAL A 230 64.72 6.49 6.23
C VAL A 230 64.68 7.31 4.94
N SER A 231 63.91 6.85 3.94
CA SER A 231 63.66 7.64 2.73
C SER A 231 62.84 8.88 3.11
N SER A 232 63.41 10.06 2.86
CA SER A 232 62.81 11.35 3.19
C SER A 232 62.39 12.11 1.93
N TRP A 233 61.34 12.90 2.08
CA TRP A 233 60.75 13.72 1.04
C TRP A 233 60.51 15.12 1.57
N ARG A 234 60.83 16.14 0.79
CA ARG A 234 60.53 17.54 1.11
C ARG A 234 59.13 17.87 0.61
N ALA A 235 58.24 18.32 1.49
CA ALA A 235 56.95 18.88 1.10
C ALA A 235 57.16 20.30 0.58
N VAL A 236 56.70 20.60 -0.64
CA VAL A 236 57.01 21.86 -1.35
C VAL A 236 55.82 22.80 -1.43
N ALA A 237 54.65 22.30 -1.85
CA ALA A 237 53.44 23.11 -2.02
C ALA A 237 52.18 22.23 -2.06
N LEU A 238 51.02 22.84 -1.82
CA LEU A 238 49.71 22.20 -2.00
C LEU A 238 49.32 22.19 -3.49
N ALA A 239 48.69 21.11 -3.96
CA ALA A 239 48.16 21.01 -5.31
C ALA A 239 46.84 21.81 -5.46
N PRO A 240 46.55 22.43 -6.62
CA PRO A 240 45.28 23.12 -6.86
C PRO A 240 44.12 22.12 -7.08
N HIS A 241 43.11 22.15 -6.21
CA HIS A 241 41.90 21.32 -6.32
C HIS A 241 40.87 21.84 -7.34
N VAL A 242 40.31 20.92 -8.13
CA VAL A 242 39.10 21.11 -8.95
C VAL A 242 37.90 20.55 -8.19
N SER A 243 36.85 21.35 -8.05
CA SER A 243 35.61 21.03 -7.33
C SER A 243 34.80 19.91 -8.00
N SER A 244 34.35 18.93 -7.20
CA SER A 244 33.43 17.88 -7.61
C SER A 244 31.98 18.24 -7.20
N GLU A 245 31.16 18.61 -8.18
CA GLU A 245 29.71 18.61 -8.09
C GLU A 245 29.16 17.29 -8.63
N SER A 246 28.38 16.57 -7.83
CA SER A 246 27.19 15.78 -8.23
C SER A 246 26.84 14.77 -7.13
N ARG A 247 25.76 15.05 -6.38
CA ARG A 247 25.15 14.13 -5.40
C ARG A 247 23.74 13.81 -5.89
N THR A 248 23.55 12.61 -6.45
CA THR A 248 22.33 11.78 -6.40
C THR A 248 22.71 10.37 -6.84
N GLY A 249 22.09 9.34 -6.24
CA GLY A 249 22.47 7.92 -6.30
C GLY A 249 22.26 7.19 -7.63
N HIS A 250 22.34 7.87 -8.77
CA HIS A 250 22.24 7.28 -10.11
C HIS A 250 23.45 7.70 -10.96
N ARG A 251 24.62 7.15 -10.65
CA ARG A 251 25.83 7.37 -11.45
C ARG A 251 25.96 6.25 -12.49
N GLY A 252 25.82 6.61 -13.77
CA GLY A 252 26.03 5.73 -14.93
C GLY A 252 25.13 6.11 -16.11
N PRO A 253 25.58 5.97 -17.38
CA PRO A 253 24.75 6.23 -18.54
C PRO A 253 23.56 5.25 -18.60
N PHE A 254 22.41 5.73 -19.07
CA PHE A 254 21.28 4.84 -19.38
C PHE A 254 21.59 4.11 -20.69
N VAL A 255 21.68 2.77 -20.64
CA VAL A 255 22.15 1.94 -21.76
C VAL A 255 21.26 0.73 -21.98
N GLY A 256 21.05 0.36 -23.25
CA GLY A 256 20.44 -0.91 -23.66
C GLY A 256 18.95 -1.06 -23.38
N ARG A 257 18.21 0.05 -23.20
CA ARG A 257 16.78 0.07 -22.81
C ARG A 257 15.94 1.12 -23.58
N ASP A 258 16.41 1.53 -24.74
CA ASP A 258 15.78 2.58 -25.55
C ASP A 258 14.43 2.17 -26.14
N ALA A 259 14.18 0.87 -26.33
CA ALA A 259 12.90 0.36 -26.83
C ALA A 259 11.83 0.41 -25.74
N GLU A 260 12.16 -0.07 -24.54
CA GLU A 260 11.28 -0.08 -23.37
C GLU A 260 10.89 1.35 -22.94
N LEU A 261 11.86 2.27 -22.92
CA LEU A 261 11.59 3.67 -22.59
C LEU A 261 10.67 4.34 -23.63
N ARG A 262 10.82 4.02 -24.91
CA ARG A 262 9.92 4.54 -25.97
C ARG A 262 8.50 4.03 -25.80
N ALA A 263 8.32 2.73 -25.56
CA ALA A 263 6.99 2.15 -25.32
C ALA A 263 6.29 2.78 -24.10
N LEU A 264 7.02 3.06 -23.02
CA LEU A 264 6.46 3.74 -21.85
C LEU A 264 6.05 5.18 -22.13
N LYS A 265 6.80 5.91 -22.95
CA LYS A 265 6.44 7.28 -23.38
C LYS A 265 5.15 7.28 -24.20
N GLU A 266 5.05 6.38 -25.19
CA GLU A 266 3.84 6.22 -26.01
C GLU A 266 2.62 5.88 -25.14
N LEU A 267 2.77 5.00 -24.15
CA LEU A 267 1.71 4.69 -23.19
C LEU A 267 1.29 5.94 -22.39
N GLY A 268 2.24 6.69 -21.83
CA GLY A 268 1.93 7.91 -21.07
C GLY A 268 1.25 9.01 -21.90
N GLU A 269 1.69 9.21 -23.15
CA GLU A 269 1.07 10.16 -24.08
C GLU A 269 -0.37 9.74 -24.40
N SER A 270 -0.59 8.45 -24.64
CA SER A 270 -1.91 7.93 -24.98
C SER A 270 -2.93 8.04 -23.83
N VAL A 271 -2.50 7.94 -22.57
CA VAL A 271 -3.34 8.18 -21.39
C VAL A 271 -3.90 9.61 -21.41
N ALA A 272 -3.03 10.58 -21.72
CA ALA A 272 -3.42 11.98 -21.79
C ALA A 272 -4.33 12.27 -23.00
N SER A 273 -4.02 11.70 -24.18
CA SER A 273 -4.79 11.98 -25.41
C SER A 273 -6.14 11.25 -25.47
N GLU A 274 -6.20 9.99 -25.04
CA GLU A 274 -7.41 9.16 -25.06
C GLU A 274 -8.30 9.41 -23.84
N ARG A 275 -7.76 10.05 -22.79
CA ARG A 275 -8.39 10.18 -21.47
C ARG A 275 -8.85 8.83 -20.93
N ARG A 276 -7.97 7.83 -21.05
CA ARG A 276 -8.23 6.47 -20.59
C ARG A 276 -7.16 5.99 -19.65
N MET A 277 -7.57 5.23 -18.65
CA MET A 277 -6.64 4.63 -17.71
C MET A 277 -5.86 3.51 -18.40
N LYS A 278 -4.56 3.44 -18.12
CA LYS A 278 -3.69 2.35 -18.59
C LYS A 278 -2.86 1.82 -17.44
N VAL A 279 -2.64 0.51 -17.45
CA VAL A 279 -1.85 -0.18 -16.42
C VAL A 279 -0.63 -0.81 -17.08
N VAL A 280 0.56 -0.48 -16.60
CA VAL A 280 1.81 -1.10 -17.06
C VAL A 280 2.57 -1.75 -15.90
N SER A 281 2.87 -3.03 -16.05
CA SER A 281 3.63 -3.80 -15.08
C SER A 281 5.03 -4.09 -15.60
N LEU A 282 6.04 -3.49 -14.95
CA LEU A 282 7.46 -3.73 -15.22
C LEU A 282 7.92 -4.91 -14.35
N ILE A 283 8.16 -6.06 -14.98
CA ILE A 283 8.54 -7.31 -14.31
C ILE A 283 9.99 -7.64 -14.64
N GLY A 284 10.79 -7.89 -13.61
CA GLY A 284 12.14 -8.39 -13.82
C GLY A 284 12.88 -8.66 -12.53
N ILE A 285 14.00 -9.37 -12.61
CA ILE A 285 14.80 -9.74 -11.44
C ILE A 285 15.33 -8.51 -10.68
N ALA A 286 15.78 -8.72 -9.45
CA ALA A 286 16.39 -7.67 -8.66
C ALA A 286 17.61 -7.06 -9.38
N GLY A 287 17.75 -5.73 -9.35
CA GLY A 287 18.90 -5.04 -9.94
C GLY A 287 18.90 -4.91 -11.47
N ILE A 288 17.83 -5.32 -12.15
CA ILE A 288 17.74 -5.32 -13.63
C ILE A 288 17.54 -3.94 -14.28
N GLY A 289 17.19 -2.91 -13.48
CA GLY A 289 16.99 -1.53 -13.96
C GLY A 289 15.56 -0.99 -13.93
N LYS A 290 14.59 -1.70 -13.32
CA LYS A 290 13.18 -1.26 -13.19
C LYS A 290 13.00 0.19 -12.70
N SER A 291 13.54 0.53 -11.53
CA SER A 291 13.43 1.88 -10.96
C SER A 291 14.16 2.94 -11.79
N ARG A 292 15.27 2.56 -12.45
CA ARG A 292 15.98 3.47 -13.35
C ARG A 292 15.13 3.82 -14.57
N LEU A 293 14.42 2.84 -15.14
CA LEU A 293 13.52 3.06 -16.27
C LEU A 293 12.35 3.98 -15.90
N ALA A 294 11.74 3.80 -14.72
CA ALA A 294 10.68 4.70 -14.23
C ALA A 294 11.20 6.13 -14.01
N TRP A 295 12.41 6.28 -13.45
CA TRP A 295 13.05 7.58 -13.26
C TRP A 295 13.32 8.31 -14.60
N GLU A 296 13.81 7.58 -15.61
CA GLU A 296 14.02 8.14 -16.96
C GLU A 296 12.71 8.60 -17.61
N LEU A 297 11.59 7.92 -17.34
CA LEU A 297 10.28 8.35 -17.82
C LEU A 297 9.81 9.65 -17.14
N GLU A 298 9.91 9.73 -15.81
CA GLU A 298 9.52 10.92 -15.02
C GLU A 298 10.32 12.18 -15.41
N HIS A 299 11.59 11.99 -15.79
CA HIS A 299 12.52 13.06 -16.13
C HIS A 299 12.68 13.27 -17.64
N ALA A 300 11.97 12.48 -18.46
CA ALA A 300 11.99 12.68 -19.89
C ALA A 300 11.40 14.05 -20.26
N PRO A 301 12.04 14.83 -21.15
CA PRO A 301 11.46 16.04 -21.66
C PRO A 301 10.19 15.70 -22.47
N SER A 302 9.04 16.25 -22.06
CA SER A 302 7.81 16.26 -22.85
C SER A 302 7.66 17.64 -23.51
N GLU A 303 7.52 17.67 -24.84
CA GLU A 303 7.32 18.90 -25.60
C GLU A 303 5.83 19.27 -25.79
N GLN A 304 4.89 18.36 -25.46
CA GLN A 304 3.50 18.44 -25.96
C GLN A 304 2.41 18.27 -24.89
N THR A 305 2.73 17.93 -23.64
CA THR A 305 1.75 17.73 -22.56
C THR A 305 2.14 18.47 -21.27
N PRO A 306 1.17 18.97 -20.48
CA PRO A 306 1.43 19.36 -19.10
C PRO A 306 2.11 18.19 -18.38
N ARG A 307 3.14 18.47 -17.58
CA ARG A 307 3.86 17.44 -16.84
C ARG A 307 2.85 16.72 -15.93
N ALA A 308 2.62 15.43 -16.18
CA ALA A 308 1.71 14.62 -15.39
C ALA A 308 2.14 14.67 -13.91
N ALA A 309 1.16 14.74 -13.00
CA ALA A 309 1.48 14.64 -11.58
C ALA A 309 2.02 13.23 -11.30
N TRP A 310 3.16 13.13 -10.61
CA TRP A 310 3.85 11.86 -10.36
C TRP A 310 3.78 11.51 -8.88
N TYR A 311 3.02 10.47 -8.57
CA TYR A 311 2.84 9.97 -7.20
C TYR A 311 3.41 8.56 -7.10
N ALA A 312 4.58 8.45 -6.46
CA ALA A 312 5.23 7.18 -6.21
C ALA A 312 5.04 6.75 -4.75
N GLY A 313 4.79 5.47 -4.54
CA GLY A 313 4.72 4.83 -3.23
C GLY A 313 5.32 3.43 -3.28
N ARG A 314 6.01 3.02 -2.23
CA ARG A 314 6.73 1.73 -2.18
C ARG A 314 6.11 0.76 -1.18
N ALA A 315 5.88 -0.49 -1.60
CA ALA A 315 5.49 -1.57 -0.69
C ALA A 315 6.71 -1.94 0.20
N PRO A 316 6.60 -1.82 1.54
CA PRO A 316 7.70 -2.17 2.44
C PRO A 316 7.95 -3.69 2.42
N GLY A 317 9.23 -4.10 2.41
CA GLY A 317 9.66 -5.52 2.40
C GLY A 317 10.06 -6.08 3.78
N TYR A 318 9.88 -5.28 4.83
CA TYR A 318 10.01 -5.63 6.26
C TYR A 318 8.85 -4.91 6.94
N GLY A 319 8.14 -5.53 7.88
CA GLY A 319 6.77 -5.15 8.15
C GLY A 319 5.83 -5.70 7.08
N GLU A 320 5.56 -7.01 7.06
CA GLU A 320 4.33 -7.58 6.49
C GLU A 320 3.12 -6.98 7.25
N GLY A 321 2.80 -5.69 7.05
CA GLY A 321 1.92 -4.99 8.00
C GLY A 321 1.26 -3.70 7.52
N ILE A 322 1.99 -2.73 6.97
CA ILE A 322 1.39 -1.40 6.69
C ILE A 322 0.54 -1.45 5.40
N ALA A 323 -0.74 -1.81 5.53
CA ALA A 323 -1.66 -1.95 4.40
C ALA A 323 -1.87 -0.57 3.75
N PHE A 324 -1.86 -0.53 2.42
CA PHE A 324 -2.04 0.72 1.65
C PHE A 324 -1.01 1.83 1.94
N ALA A 325 0.15 1.54 2.54
CA ALA A 325 1.21 2.54 2.76
C ALA A 325 1.59 3.32 1.48
N PRO A 326 1.75 2.66 0.31
CA PRO A 326 1.98 3.37 -0.95
C PRO A 326 0.88 4.38 -1.27
N LEU A 327 -0.37 4.01 -0.99
CA LEU A 327 -1.54 4.85 -1.25
C LEU A 327 -1.59 6.05 -0.32
N ALA A 328 -1.35 5.82 0.98
CA ALA A 328 -1.28 6.89 1.98
C ALA A 328 -0.19 7.91 1.61
N GLU A 329 0.97 7.45 1.12
CA GLU A 329 2.03 8.31 0.61
C GLU A 329 1.58 9.15 -0.59
N MET A 330 0.90 8.54 -1.56
CA MET A 330 0.37 9.25 -2.74
C MET A 330 -0.65 10.33 -2.36
N VAL A 331 -1.61 10.03 -1.47
CA VAL A 331 -2.61 11.02 -1.01
C VAL A 331 -1.94 12.15 -0.23
N ARG A 332 -0.96 11.85 0.65
CA ARG A 332 -0.18 12.89 1.34
C ARG A 332 0.56 13.80 0.36
N ARG A 333 1.17 13.23 -0.68
CA ARG A 333 1.88 14.00 -1.73
C ARG A 333 0.93 14.94 -2.48
N SER A 334 -0.25 14.46 -2.89
CA SER A 334 -1.27 15.28 -3.56
C SER A 334 -1.80 16.39 -2.65
N ALA A 335 -2.01 16.09 -1.35
CA ALA A 335 -2.48 17.06 -0.35
C ALA A 335 -1.38 17.97 0.24
N GLY A 336 -0.11 17.75 -0.07
CA GLY A 336 1.02 18.52 0.47
C GLY A 336 1.30 18.29 1.97
N ILE A 337 0.98 17.11 2.50
CA ILE A 337 1.12 16.74 3.91
C ILE A 337 2.50 16.11 4.18
N ALA A 338 3.18 16.52 5.25
CA ALA A 338 4.46 15.93 5.69
C ALA A 338 4.25 14.78 6.71
N GLU A 339 5.22 13.86 6.79
CA GLU A 339 5.20 12.79 7.79
C GLU A 339 5.46 13.36 9.19
N GLY A 340 4.60 13.00 10.15
CA GLY A 340 4.63 13.56 11.52
C GLY A 340 3.87 14.87 11.71
N ASP A 341 3.23 15.42 10.67
CA ASP A 341 2.32 16.55 10.83
C ASP A 341 1.22 16.21 11.86
N PRO A 342 0.87 17.10 12.80
CA PRO A 342 -0.21 16.84 13.75
C PRO A 342 -1.53 16.52 13.03
N ALA A 343 -2.34 15.63 13.61
CA ALA A 343 -3.63 15.19 13.05
C ALA A 343 -4.54 16.35 12.57
N GLU A 344 -4.52 17.48 13.27
CA GLU A 344 -5.26 18.69 12.92
C GLU A 344 -4.77 19.36 11.62
N VAL A 345 -3.45 19.37 11.40
CA VAL A 345 -2.82 19.91 10.18
C VAL A 345 -3.17 19.03 8.99
N GLN A 346 -3.06 17.72 9.16
CA GLN A 346 -3.44 16.74 8.13
C GLN A 346 -4.91 16.90 7.73
N ARG A 347 -5.82 17.03 8.71
CA ARG A 347 -7.26 17.21 8.47
C ARG A 347 -7.56 18.46 7.66
N ARG A 348 -6.91 19.57 7.98
CA ARG A 348 -7.10 20.86 7.28
C ARG A 348 -6.56 20.81 5.85
N ALA A 349 -5.34 20.32 5.65
CA ALA A 349 -4.73 20.22 4.33
C ALA A 349 -5.54 19.31 3.39
N LEU A 350 -6.09 18.21 3.92
CA LEU A 350 -6.98 17.35 3.17
C LEU A 350 -8.30 18.03 2.82
N ALA A 351 -8.93 18.77 3.76
CA ALA A 351 -10.16 19.51 3.50
C ALA A 351 -9.98 20.58 2.41
N GLU A 352 -8.86 21.32 2.45
CA GLU A 352 -8.52 22.31 1.43
C GLU A 352 -8.30 21.67 0.05
N THR A 353 -7.68 20.49 0.01
CA THR A 353 -7.47 19.72 -1.23
C THR A 353 -8.81 19.21 -1.78
N LEU A 354 -9.66 18.63 -0.94
CA LEU A 354 -11.00 18.19 -1.33
C LEU A 354 -11.87 19.35 -1.83
N GLY A 355 -11.82 20.52 -1.17
CA GLY A 355 -12.53 21.73 -1.61
C GLY A 355 -12.07 22.26 -2.98
N ARG A 356 -10.85 21.92 -3.42
CA ARG A 356 -10.34 22.25 -4.75
C ARG A 356 -10.75 21.22 -5.81
N LEU A 357 -10.77 19.94 -5.45
CA LEU A 357 -10.99 18.83 -6.38
C LEU A 357 -12.46 18.45 -6.56
N ILE A 358 -13.27 18.55 -5.50
CA ILE A 358 -14.64 18.04 -5.45
C ILE A 358 -15.62 19.20 -5.26
N PRO A 359 -16.50 19.49 -6.24
CA PRO A 359 -17.47 20.58 -6.12
C PRO A 359 -18.53 20.34 -5.05
N ASP A 360 -19.05 19.11 -4.94
CA ASP A 360 -20.16 18.76 -4.06
C ASP A 360 -19.76 18.76 -2.58
N ASP A 361 -20.56 19.38 -1.71
CA ASP A 361 -20.29 19.47 -0.27
C ASP A 361 -20.51 18.11 0.43
N ALA A 362 -21.58 17.39 0.08
CA ALA A 362 -21.91 16.12 0.72
C ALA A 362 -20.87 15.02 0.40
N GLU A 363 -20.39 14.97 -0.85
CA GLU A 363 -19.31 14.08 -1.26
C GLU A 363 -18.01 14.41 -0.50
N ARG A 364 -17.68 15.69 -0.31
CA ARG A 364 -16.50 16.10 0.49
C ARG A 364 -16.58 15.63 1.94
N GLU A 365 -17.72 15.86 2.59
CA GLU A 365 -17.97 15.42 3.96
C GLU A 365 -17.92 13.89 4.09
N TRP A 366 -18.37 13.17 3.06
CA TRP A 366 -18.28 11.70 2.99
C TRP A 366 -16.85 11.20 2.77
N MET A 367 -16.08 11.81 1.84
CA MET A 367 -14.72 11.36 1.49
C MET A 367 -13.69 11.63 2.59
N GLN A 368 -13.78 12.79 3.25
CA GLN A 368 -12.75 13.26 4.17
C GLN A 368 -12.38 12.23 5.27
N PRO A 369 -13.33 11.68 6.06
CA PRO A 369 -12.97 10.70 7.10
C PRO A 369 -12.37 9.41 6.53
N ARG A 370 -12.79 8.99 5.33
CA ARG A 370 -12.34 7.76 4.65
C ARG A 370 -10.92 7.89 4.09
N LEU A 371 -10.54 9.09 3.67
CA LEU A 371 -9.16 9.43 3.29
C LEU A 371 -8.27 9.61 4.53
N LEU A 372 -8.79 10.19 5.62
CA LEU A 372 -8.05 10.30 6.89
C LEU A 372 -7.72 8.93 7.51
N ALA A 373 -8.52 7.90 7.23
CA ALA A 373 -8.23 6.54 7.64
C ALA A 373 -6.91 5.99 7.05
N LEU A 374 -6.41 6.56 5.94
CA LEU A 374 -5.07 6.25 5.42
C LEU A 374 -3.95 6.84 6.29
N PHE A 375 -4.24 7.86 7.10
CA PHE A 375 -3.25 8.61 7.86
C PHE A 375 -3.22 8.30 9.36
N GLN A 376 -4.36 7.94 9.96
CA GLN A 376 -4.50 7.82 11.42
C GLN A 376 -4.81 6.37 11.85
N PRO A 377 -4.03 5.79 12.77
CA PRO A 377 -4.39 4.52 13.42
C PRO A 377 -5.56 4.74 14.40
N GLY A 378 -6.63 3.95 14.29
CA GLY A 378 -7.69 3.88 15.32
C GLY A 378 -8.80 4.94 15.24
N GLY A 379 -8.76 5.84 14.26
CA GLY A 379 -9.88 6.74 13.93
C GLY A 379 -10.91 6.08 13.01
N ALA A 380 -11.15 4.77 13.17
CA ALA A 380 -12.05 4.02 12.32
C ALA A 380 -13.45 4.63 12.41
N VAL A 381 -13.89 5.28 11.34
CA VAL A 381 -15.32 5.25 11.04
C VAL A 381 -15.64 3.78 10.81
N GLU A 382 -16.74 3.32 11.39
CA GLU A 382 -17.34 2.02 11.11
C GLU A 382 -17.87 2.04 9.65
N SER A 383 -16.94 2.04 8.68
CA SER A 383 -17.20 2.08 7.23
C SER A 383 -16.89 0.72 6.63
N GLN A 384 -17.43 0.40 5.46
CA GLN A 384 -17.14 -0.86 4.76
C GLN A 384 -15.92 -0.67 3.83
N ARG A 385 -15.27 -1.78 3.43
CA ARG A 385 -14.07 -1.77 2.56
C ARG A 385 -14.35 -1.04 1.25
N GLU A 386 -15.53 -1.27 0.70
CA GLU A 386 -16.04 -0.70 -0.54
C GLU A 386 -16.09 0.83 -0.46
N GLU A 387 -16.49 1.38 0.68
CA GLU A 387 -16.55 2.83 0.89
C GLU A 387 -15.17 3.49 0.94
N LEU A 388 -14.20 2.82 1.55
CA LEU A 388 -12.81 3.29 1.57
C LEU A 388 -12.23 3.29 0.15
N PHE A 389 -12.38 2.18 -0.56
CA PHE A 389 -11.89 2.04 -1.93
C PHE A 389 -12.55 3.07 -2.86
N ALA A 390 -13.85 3.29 -2.71
CA ALA A 390 -14.59 4.31 -3.44
C ALA A 390 -14.07 5.73 -3.15
N ALA A 391 -13.84 6.08 -1.89
CA ALA A 391 -13.31 7.39 -1.52
C ALA A 391 -11.88 7.61 -2.06
N TRP A 392 -11.02 6.59 -1.99
CA TRP A 392 -9.67 6.67 -2.52
C TRP A 392 -9.66 6.76 -4.05
N ARG A 393 -10.50 5.96 -4.72
CA ARG A 393 -10.72 6.01 -6.18
C ARG A 393 -11.19 7.40 -6.61
N ARG A 394 -12.28 7.90 -6.03
CA ARG A 394 -12.86 9.23 -6.34
C ARG A 394 -11.83 10.34 -6.16
N PHE A 395 -10.96 10.24 -5.15
CA PHE A 395 -9.87 11.20 -4.95
C PHE A 395 -8.92 11.25 -6.14
N PHE A 396 -8.43 10.10 -6.61
CA PHE A 396 -7.51 10.05 -7.77
C PHE A 396 -8.21 10.38 -9.08
N GLU A 397 -9.48 10.03 -9.25
CA GLU A 397 -10.27 10.41 -10.43
C GLU A 397 -10.45 11.92 -10.52
N ALA A 398 -10.77 12.59 -9.40
CA ALA A 398 -10.89 14.04 -9.35
C ALA A 398 -9.55 14.75 -9.58
N ASP A 399 -8.45 14.21 -9.04
CA ASP A 399 -7.10 14.74 -9.32
C ASP A 399 -6.73 14.55 -10.81
N ALA A 400 -7.08 13.40 -11.39
CA ALA A 400 -6.87 13.09 -12.80
C ALA A 400 -7.72 13.95 -13.76
N GLU A 401 -8.91 14.40 -13.33
CA GLU A 401 -9.72 15.34 -14.10
C GLU A 401 -9.04 16.70 -14.28
N ALA A 402 -8.31 17.16 -13.26
CA ALA A 402 -7.56 18.41 -13.30
C ALA A 402 -6.33 18.32 -14.22
N ALA A 403 -5.57 17.21 -14.16
CA ALA A 403 -4.46 16.92 -15.05
C ALA A 403 -4.15 15.42 -15.07
N PRO A 404 -3.57 14.85 -16.15
CA PRO A 404 -3.14 13.46 -16.16
C PRO A 404 -2.20 13.14 -14.99
N ILE A 405 -2.41 11.99 -14.34
CA ILE A 405 -1.61 11.55 -13.18
C ILE A 405 -0.93 10.20 -13.45
N SER A 406 0.22 9.98 -12.82
CA SER A 406 0.94 8.71 -12.81
C SER A 406 1.05 8.19 -11.38
N LEU A 407 0.48 7.00 -11.13
CA LEU A 407 0.54 6.29 -9.85
C LEU A 407 1.56 5.17 -9.96
N VAL A 408 2.67 5.29 -9.23
CA VAL A 408 3.80 4.35 -9.34
C VAL A 408 3.95 3.53 -8.06
N PHE A 409 3.70 2.24 -8.18
CA PHE A 409 3.79 1.27 -7.09
C PHE A 409 5.11 0.49 -7.19
N GLU A 410 6.03 0.77 -6.27
CA GLU A 410 7.33 0.10 -6.22
C GLU A 410 7.32 -1.16 -5.36
N ASP A 411 8.14 -2.15 -5.75
CA ASP A 411 8.35 -3.40 -5.02
C ASP A 411 7.06 -4.21 -4.80
N LEU A 412 6.20 -4.27 -5.83
CA LEU A 412 4.86 -4.84 -5.76
C LEU A 412 4.82 -6.33 -5.35
N GLN A 413 5.92 -7.07 -5.47
CA GLN A 413 6.01 -8.44 -4.95
C GLN A 413 5.78 -8.54 -3.43
N TRP A 414 5.95 -7.43 -2.70
CA TRP A 414 5.67 -7.33 -1.26
C TRP A 414 4.34 -6.65 -0.94
N ALA A 415 3.55 -6.30 -1.97
CA ALA A 415 2.28 -5.63 -1.78
C ALA A 415 1.29 -6.54 -1.04
N ASP A 416 0.53 -5.93 -0.14
CA ASP A 416 -0.62 -6.58 0.47
C ASP A 416 -1.65 -6.98 -0.60
N PRO A 417 -2.31 -8.15 -0.49
CA PRO A 417 -3.42 -8.50 -1.38
C PRO A 417 -4.49 -7.41 -1.47
N GLY A 418 -4.77 -6.68 -0.38
CA GLY A 418 -5.70 -5.56 -0.38
C GLY A 418 -5.26 -4.41 -1.28
N LEU A 419 -3.96 -4.09 -1.35
CA LEU A 419 -3.43 -3.08 -2.28
C LEU A 419 -3.55 -3.55 -3.74
N LEU A 420 -3.27 -4.83 -4.01
CA LEU A 420 -3.47 -5.41 -5.35
C LEU A 420 -4.94 -5.37 -5.75
N ASP A 421 -5.84 -5.70 -4.82
CA ASP A 421 -7.28 -5.61 -5.02
C ASP A 421 -7.73 -4.16 -5.25
N PHE A 422 -7.10 -3.18 -4.60
CA PHE A 422 -7.38 -1.76 -4.87
C PHE A 422 -6.92 -1.34 -6.25
N ILE A 423 -5.76 -1.80 -6.73
CA ILE A 423 -5.31 -1.54 -8.10
C ILE A 423 -6.28 -2.16 -9.11
N ASP A 424 -6.72 -3.39 -8.85
CA ASP A 424 -7.77 -4.05 -9.65
C ASP A 424 -9.07 -3.21 -9.64
N TYR A 425 -9.52 -2.79 -8.46
CA TYR A 425 -10.72 -1.97 -8.28
C TYR A 425 -10.61 -0.61 -9.00
N LEU A 426 -9.47 0.08 -8.88
CA LEU A 426 -9.23 1.36 -9.55
C LEU A 426 -9.29 1.19 -11.07
N ALA A 427 -8.67 0.14 -11.61
CA ALA A 427 -8.68 -0.15 -13.04
C ALA A 427 -10.07 -0.52 -13.57
N ASP A 428 -10.88 -1.21 -12.77
CA ASP A 428 -12.24 -1.56 -13.14
C ASP A 428 -13.14 -0.33 -13.26
N TRP A 429 -13.01 0.63 -12.35
CA TRP A 429 -13.93 1.75 -12.23
C TRP A 429 -13.47 3.05 -12.90
N SER A 430 -12.17 3.29 -13.04
CA SER A 430 -11.62 4.58 -13.48
C SER A 430 -11.20 4.60 -14.96
N ARG A 431 -11.82 3.77 -15.79
CA ARG A 431 -11.43 3.53 -17.20
C ARG A 431 -11.37 4.78 -18.07
N HIS A 432 -12.23 5.76 -17.78
CA HIS A 432 -12.37 7.02 -18.54
C HIS A 432 -11.61 8.20 -17.90
N HIS A 433 -10.70 7.92 -16.97
CA HIS A 433 -9.85 8.95 -16.36
C HIS A 433 -8.41 8.84 -16.88
N PRO A 434 -7.69 9.96 -17.06
CA PRO A 434 -6.32 9.98 -17.58
C PRO A 434 -5.31 9.58 -16.49
N ILE A 435 -5.37 8.32 -16.07
CA ILE A 435 -4.53 7.73 -15.02
C ILE A 435 -3.57 6.70 -15.62
N LEU A 436 -2.27 6.88 -15.44
CA LEU A 436 -1.27 5.84 -15.72
C LEU A 436 -0.92 5.13 -14.41
N VAL A 437 -1.25 3.86 -14.28
CA VAL A 437 -0.76 3.02 -13.17
C VAL A 437 0.48 2.26 -13.62
N MET A 438 1.58 2.45 -12.91
CA MET A 438 2.83 1.74 -13.14
C MET A 438 3.18 0.89 -11.94
N THR A 439 3.39 -0.42 -12.16
CA THR A 439 3.77 -1.34 -11.09
C THR A 439 5.15 -1.92 -11.36
N LEU A 440 6.05 -1.84 -10.39
CA LEU A 440 7.40 -2.37 -10.48
C LEU A 440 7.49 -3.62 -9.61
N GLY A 441 7.55 -4.79 -10.25
CA GLY A 441 7.51 -6.09 -9.57
C GLY A 441 8.65 -7.01 -9.97
N ARG A 442 8.79 -8.11 -9.23
CA ARG A 442 9.64 -9.24 -9.59
C ARG A 442 8.77 -10.43 -10.04
N PRO A 443 9.32 -11.45 -10.72
CA PRO A 443 8.55 -12.61 -11.17
C PRO A 443 7.73 -13.30 -10.08
N GLU A 444 8.18 -13.24 -8.82
CA GLU A 444 7.51 -13.80 -7.63
C GLU A 444 6.11 -13.21 -7.41
N LEU A 445 5.82 -12.01 -7.93
CA LEU A 445 4.47 -11.45 -7.95
C LEU A 445 3.50 -12.38 -8.71
N LEU A 446 3.95 -12.97 -9.81
CA LEU A 446 3.15 -13.89 -10.62
C LEU A 446 3.01 -15.26 -9.95
N ASP A 447 3.93 -15.65 -9.07
CA ASP A 447 3.76 -16.86 -8.25
C ASP A 447 2.68 -16.65 -7.19
N ALA A 448 2.66 -15.47 -6.55
CA ALA A 448 1.68 -15.10 -5.53
C ALA A 448 0.29 -14.79 -6.11
N ARG A 449 0.22 -14.15 -7.29
CA ARG A 449 -1.02 -13.83 -8.00
C ARG A 449 -0.88 -14.18 -9.49
N PRO A 450 -1.06 -15.45 -9.87
CA PRO A 450 -0.88 -15.91 -11.26
C PRO A 450 -1.75 -15.21 -12.30
N THR A 451 -2.89 -14.67 -11.87
CA THR A 451 -3.83 -13.93 -12.70
C THR A 451 -3.60 -12.41 -12.68
N TRP A 452 -2.45 -11.95 -12.18
CA TRP A 452 -2.13 -10.52 -12.12
C TRP A 452 -2.22 -9.86 -13.49
N GLY A 453 -3.03 -8.80 -13.59
CA GLY A 453 -3.28 -8.08 -14.83
C GLY A 453 -4.14 -8.80 -15.87
N ALA A 454 -4.48 -10.09 -15.67
CA ALA A 454 -5.23 -10.87 -16.65
C ALA A 454 -6.66 -10.34 -16.86
N ARG A 455 -7.26 -9.76 -15.82
CA ARG A 455 -8.61 -9.18 -15.86
C ARG A 455 -8.62 -7.67 -16.16
N LEU A 456 -7.45 -7.03 -16.16
CA LEU A 456 -7.38 -5.57 -16.26
C LEU A 456 -7.48 -5.11 -17.72
N PRO A 457 -8.41 -4.21 -18.05
CA PRO A 457 -8.46 -3.61 -19.39
C PRO A 457 -7.20 -2.77 -19.63
N HIS A 458 -6.71 -2.76 -20.87
CA HIS A 458 -5.53 -1.97 -21.28
C HIS A 458 -4.26 -2.24 -20.43
N PHE A 459 -4.11 -3.46 -19.92
CA PHE A 459 -2.93 -3.91 -19.19
C PHE A 459 -1.77 -4.28 -20.13
N THR A 460 -0.57 -3.80 -19.80
CA THR A 460 0.67 -4.15 -20.50
C THR A 460 1.68 -4.73 -19.52
N ALA A 461 2.10 -5.98 -19.70
CA ALA A 461 3.23 -6.56 -18.99
C ALA A 461 4.52 -6.39 -19.80
N MET A 462 5.51 -5.71 -19.23
CA MET A 462 6.83 -5.53 -19.84
C MET A 462 7.87 -6.30 -19.01
N HIS A 463 8.38 -7.38 -19.59
CA HIS A 463 9.42 -8.19 -18.98
C HIS A 463 10.80 -7.63 -19.34
N LEU A 464 11.59 -7.31 -18.33
CA LEU A 464 12.93 -6.77 -18.51
C LEU A 464 13.97 -7.90 -18.53
N ASP A 465 14.51 -8.18 -19.71
CA ASP A 465 15.57 -9.17 -19.91
C ASP A 465 16.94 -8.70 -19.41
N ARG A 466 17.95 -9.59 -19.37
CA ARG A 466 19.33 -9.21 -19.06
C ARG A 466 19.90 -8.28 -20.13
N LEU A 467 20.75 -7.34 -19.74
CA LEU A 467 21.46 -6.48 -20.70
C LEU A 467 22.44 -7.32 -21.52
N GLY A 468 22.57 -6.98 -22.80
CA GLY A 468 23.60 -7.55 -23.66
C GLY A 468 25.01 -7.11 -23.26
N ASP A 469 26.00 -7.89 -23.70
CA ASP A 469 27.42 -7.67 -23.41
C ASP A 469 27.88 -6.24 -23.74
N ASP A 470 27.47 -5.70 -24.90
CA ASP A 470 27.85 -4.35 -25.33
C ASP A 470 27.35 -3.25 -24.37
N ALA A 471 26.16 -3.43 -23.80
CA ALA A 471 25.58 -2.48 -22.84
C ALA A 471 26.28 -2.57 -21.47
N ILE A 472 26.68 -3.77 -21.04
CA ILE A 472 27.50 -3.96 -19.83
C ILE A 472 28.89 -3.34 -20.02
N ASP A 473 29.51 -3.54 -21.18
CA ASP A 473 30.82 -2.98 -21.48
C ASP A 473 30.78 -1.43 -21.52
N ALA A 474 29.73 -0.85 -22.12
CA ALA A 474 29.49 0.60 -22.10
C ALA A 474 29.29 1.14 -20.66
N LEU A 475 28.57 0.39 -19.82
CA LEU A 475 28.37 0.74 -18.40
C LEU A 475 29.71 0.70 -17.62
N LEU A 476 30.51 -0.35 -17.80
CA LEU A 476 31.81 -0.51 -17.14
C LEU A 476 32.82 0.56 -17.56
N ALA A 477 32.86 0.91 -18.86
CA ALA A 477 33.75 1.94 -19.38
C ALA A 477 33.50 3.31 -18.73
N SER A 478 32.24 3.61 -18.39
CA SER A 478 31.89 4.85 -17.70
C SER A 478 32.17 4.82 -16.19
N LEU A 479 32.01 3.67 -15.52
CA LEU A 479 32.08 3.58 -14.06
C LEU A 479 33.50 3.38 -13.53
N ALA A 480 34.33 2.65 -14.26
CA ALA A 480 35.71 2.36 -13.89
C ALA A 480 36.65 2.56 -15.09
N PRO A 481 36.88 3.83 -15.49
CA PRO A 481 37.81 4.13 -16.58
C PRO A 481 39.22 3.63 -16.20
N GLY A 482 39.74 2.66 -16.96
CA GLY A 482 41.05 2.04 -16.72
C GLY A 482 41.04 0.55 -16.37
N LEU A 483 39.88 -0.11 -16.34
CA LEU A 483 39.81 -1.58 -16.25
C LEU A 483 40.56 -2.25 -17.41
N THR A 484 41.42 -3.22 -17.11
CA THR A 484 42.04 -4.03 -18.16
C THR A 484 40.98 -4.87 -18.88
N PRO A 485 41.16 -5.19 -20.18
CA PRO A 485 40.23 -6.03 -20.93
C PRO A 485 39.96 -7.38 -20.26
N LYS A 486 40.97 -7.95 -19.61
CA LYS A 486 40.85 -9.24 -18.89
C LYS A 486 39.92 -9.14 -17.68
N ILE A 487 40.00 -8.06 -16.90
CA ILE A 487 39.13 -7.83 -15.75
C ILE A 487 37.71 -7.48 -16.22
N ALA A 488 37.56 -6.66 -17.25
CA ALA A 488 36.25 -6.33 -17.83
C ALA A 488 35.50 -7.59 -18.31
N ILE A 489 36.17 -8.50 -19.02
CA ILE A 489 35.59 -9.79 -19.44
C ILE A 489 35.14 -10.63 -18.23
N LEU A 490 35.95 -10.69 -17.16
CA LEU A 490 35.59 -11.42 -15.95
C LEU A 490 34.36 -10.80 -15.27
N ILE A 491 34.31 -9.47 -15.12
CA ILE A 491 33.15 -8.77 -14.56
C ILE A 491 31.91 -9.04 -15.41
N ARG A 492 32.02 -8.98 -16.74
CA ARG A 492 30.93 -9.23 -17.67
C ARG A 492 30.37 -10.64 -17.54
N GLN A 493 31.23 -11.65 -17.60
CA GLN A 493 30.85 -13.06 -17.41
C GLN A 493 30.17 -13.30 -16.06
N ARG A 494 30.61 -12.56 -15.04
CA ARG A 494 30.14 -12.72 -13.67
C ARG A 494 28.87 -11.92 -13.37
N ALA A 495 28.68 -10.79 -14.04
CA ALA A 495 27.50 -9.94 -13.95
C ALA A 495 26.34 -10.54 -14.73
N ASP A 496 26.64 -11.32 -15.77
CA ASP A 496 25.68 -12.09 -16.55
C ASP A 496 24.49 -11.21 -17.00
N GLY A 497 24.82 -10.01 -17.47
CA GLY A 497 23.85 -9.01 -17.95
C GLY A 497 22.98 -8.34 -16.87
N VAL A 498 23.25 -8.56 -15.57
CA VAL A 498 22.57 -7.85 -14.47
C VAL A 498 23.33 -6.55 -14.15
N PRO A 499 22.77 -5.36 -14.44
CA PRO A 499 23.47 -4.08 -14.29
C PRO A 499 24.01 -3.85 -12.87
N LEU A 500 23.22 -4.19 -11.85
CA LEU A 500 23.61 -4.05 -10.45
C LEU A 500 24.91 -4.81 -10.13
N TYR A 501 25.08 -6.02 -10.67
CA TYR A 501 26.28 -6.82 -10.42
C TYR A 501 27.51 -6.18 -11.06
N ALA A 502 27.38 -5.66 -12.28
CA ALA A 502 28.46 -4.98 -12.98
C ALA A 502 28.90 -3.71 -12.23
N VAL A 503 27.93 -2.91 -11.77
CA VAL A 503 28.16 -1.71 -10.95
C VAL A 503 28.90 -2.06 -9.66
N GLU A 504 28.43 -3.07 -8.92
CA GLU A 504 29.03 -3.47 -7.63
C GLU A 504 30.43 -4.06 -7.77
N MET A 505 30.68 -4.85 -8.82
CA MET A 505 32.01 -5.37 -9.10
C MET A 505 33.00 -4.27 -9.51
N ALA A 506 32.57 -3.32 -10.34
CA ALA A 506 33.37 -2.16 -10.68
C ALA A 506 33.72 -1.35 -9.41
N ARG A 507 32.74 -1.10 -8.54
CA ARG A 507 32.92 -0.41 -7.25
C ARG A 507 33.90 -1.11 -6.33
N MET A 508 33.75 -2.41 -6.10
CA MET A 508 34.66 -3.20 -5.26
C MET A 508 36.11 -3.09 -5.75
N LEU A 509 36.33 -3.08 -7.06
CA LEU A 509 37.66 -2.99 -7.65
C LEU A 509 38.26 -1.59 -7.55
N THR A 510 37.46 -0.54 -7.71
CA THR A 510 37.89 0.84 -7.45
C THR A 510 38.16 1.09 -5.95
N GLU A 511 37.38 0.50 -5.05
CA GLU A 511 37.57 0.61 -3.58
C GLU A 511 38.83 -0.13 -3.10
N ARG A 512 39.15 -1.28 -3.72
CA ARG A 512 40.33 -2.10 -3.36
C ARG A 512 41.63 -1.66 -4.03
N GLY A 513 41.58 -0.77 -5.02
CA GLY A 513 42.71 -0.53 -5.91
C GLY A 513 42.77 0.86 -6.55
N SER A 514 43.12 1.88 -5.75
CA SER A 514 43.68 3.14 -6.27
C SER A 514 45.20 3.05 -6.52
N GLY A 515 45.78 1.84 -6.57
CA GLY A 515 47.21 1.63 -6.79
C GLY A 515 47.49 0.49 -7.78
N SER A 516 47.93 0.88 -8.99
CA SER A 516 48.44 0.05 -10.10
C SER A 516 47.50 -1.01 -10.70
N VAL A 517 46.56 -0.56 -11.54
CA VAL A 517 46.11 -1.36 -12.69
C VAL A 517 46.50 -0.68 -14.03
N VAL A 518 47.13 0.49 -13.97
CA VAL A 518 47.58 1.25 -15.15
C VAL A 518 49.06 1.00 -15.40
N GLY A 519 49.36 0.40 -16.55
CA GLY A 519 50.73 0.26 -17.06
C GLY A 519 50.85 -0.75 -18.19
N ASP A 520 50.30 -0.41 -19.36
CA ASP A 520 50.68 -1.07 -20.61
C ASP A 520 52.07 -0.55 -21.02
N SER A 521 53.11 -1.31 -20.67
CA SER A 521 54.47 -1.08 -21.16
C SER A 521 55.12 -2.42 -21.47
N ALA A 522 54.97 -2.83 -22.73
CA ALA A 522 55.77 -3.86 -23.34
C ALA A 522 57.25 -3.40 -23.45
N THR A 523 58.07 -3.60 -22.40
CA THR A 523 59.50 -3.96 -22.54
C THR A 523 60.08 -4.48 -21.20
N LYS A 524 60.85 -5.57 -21.31
CA LYS A 524 61.44 -6.46 -20.29
C LYS A 524 62.09 -5.83 -19.05
N ALA A 525 61.88 -6.48 -17.90
CA ALA A 525 62.95 -7.03 -17.03
C ALA A 525 62.40 -8.20 -16.17
N PRO A 526 63.14 -9.32 -15.98
CA PRO A 526 62.71 -10.42 -15.11
C PRO A 526 63.26 -10.24 -13.68
N GLY A 527 62.37 -10.15 -12.69
CA GLY A 527 62.77 -10.18 -11.28
C GLY A 527 61.74 -9.63 -10.30
N THR A 528 61.05 -10.56 -9.63
CA THR A 528 60.46 -10.44 -8.27
C THR A 528 59.45 -9.32 -7.95
N ALA A 529 58.16 -9.65 -8.05
CA ALA A 529 57.21 -9.69 -6.92
C ALA A 529 55.89 -10.31 -7.41
N ALA A 530 55.38 -11.30 -6.69
CA ALA A 530 54.20 -12.07 -7.07
C ALA A 530 52.96 -11.16 -7.21
N GLY A 531 52.33 -11.21 -8.38
CA GLY A 531 51.01 -10.60 -8.59
C GLY A 531 50.01 -11.23 -7.62
N ARG A 532 49.43 -10.40 -6.76
CA ARG A 532 48.25 -10.78 -5.97
C ARG A 532 47.12 -10.98 -6.97
N ALA A 533 46.70 -12.22 -7.20
CA ALA A 533 45.52 -12.50 -8.00
C ALA A 533 44.34 -11.80 -7.32
N ILE A 534 43.70 -10.85 -8.02
CA ILE A 534 42.43 -10.28 -7.58
C ILE A 534 41.40 -11.41 -7.73
N GLU A 535 41.13 -12.14 -6.64
CA GLU A 535 40.06 -13.13 -6.60
C GLU A 535 38.73 -12.38 -6.64
N ILE A 536 38.04 -12.46 -7.78
CA ILE A 536 36.67 -12.01 -7.93
C ILE A 536 35.78 -13.12 -7.36
N PRO A 537 35.00 -12.87 -6.29
CA PRO A 537 34.19 -13.89 -5.62
C PRO A 537 33.22 -14.60 -6.59
N GLU A 538 32.78 -15.83 -6.26
CA GLU A 538 31.92 -16.68 -7.10
C GLU A 538 30.40 -16.44 -6.97
N SER A 539 29.94 -15.71 -5.95
CA SER A 539 28.55 -15.23 -5.86
C SER A 539 28.46 -13.76 -5.41
N LEU A 540 27.32 -13.08 -5.67
CA LEU A 540 27.10 -11.72 -5.13
C LEU A 540 27.09 -11.72 -3.60
N HIS A 541 26.58 -12.79 -2.98
CA HIS A 541 26.65 -12.98 -1.53
C HIS A 541 28.09 -13.00 -1.01
N ALA A 542 28.99 -13.74 -1.67
CA ALA A 542 30.40 -13.78 -1.30
C ALA A 542 31.09 -12.42 -1.54
N LEU A 543 30.68 -11.69 -2.58
CA LEU A 543 31.17 -10.33 -2.84
C LEU A 543 30.73 -9.34 -1.77
N LEU A 544 29.44 -9.32 -1.42
CA LEU A 544 28.91 -8.46 -0.39
C LEU A 544 29.45 -8.81 1.00
N ALA A 545 29.58 -10.12 1.32
CA ALA A 545 30.23 -10.57 2.55
C ALA A 545 31.68 -10.08 2.61
N ALA A 546 32.44 -10.20 1.52
CA ALA A 546 33.81 -9.70 1.46
C ALA A 546 33.92 -8.17 1.49
N ARG A 547 32.89 -7.42 1.06
CA ARG A 547 32.80 -5.97 1.24
C ARG A 547 32.48 -5.62 2.70
N ILE A 548 31.57 -6.34 3.35
CA ILE A 548 31.22 -6.17 4.77
C ILE A 548 32.41 -6.52 5.66
N ASP A 549 33.14 -7.59 5.37
CA ASP A 549 34.32 -8.02 6.12
C ASP A 549 35.49 -7.03 5.99
N ALA A 550 35.54 -6.26 4.91
CA ALA A 550 36.51 -5.20 4.71
C ALA A 550 36.18 -3.92 5.49
N LEU A 551 34.99 -3.82 6.11
CA LEU A 551 34.63 -2.68 6.95
C LEU A 551 35.39 -2.70 8.29
N PRO A 552 35.88 -1.53 8.76
CA PRO A 552 36.34 -1.34 10.13
C PRO A 552 35.31 -1.81 11.17
N ALA A 553 35.78 -2.31 12.31
CA ALA A 553 34.94 -2.83 13.38
C ALA A 553 33.75 -1.95 13.80
N PRO A 554 33.88 -0.61 14.00
CA PRO A 554 32.74 0.23 14.37
C PRO A 554 31.69 0.36 13.25
N GLU A 555 32.11 0.47 11.99
CA GLU A 555 31.20 0.54 10.82
C GLU A 555 30.47 -0.79 10.62
N ARG A 556 31.19 -1.92 10.77
CA ARG A 556 30.63 -3.27 10.62
C ARG A 556 29.60 -3.58 11.70
N SER A 557 29.91 -3.25 12.96
CA SER A 557 28.97 -3.40 14.08
C SER A 557 27.70 -2.58 13.85
N LEU A 558 27.88 -1.31 13.43
CA LEU A 558 26.76 -0.42 13.13
C LEU A 558 25.89 -0.93 11.96
N LEU A 559 26.52 -1.49 10.92
CA LEU A 559 25.83 -2.09 9.78
C LEU A 559 25.01 -3.33 10.19
N PHE A 560 25.51 -4.15 11.13
CA PHE A 560 24.76 -5.29 11.66
C PHE A 560 23.57 -4.86 12.51
N THR A 561 23.70 -3.84 13.35
CA THR A 561 22.56 -3.25 14.08
C THR A 561 21.53 -2.68 13.13
N ALA A 562 21.97 -1.94 12.10
CA ALA A 562 21.11 -1.46 11.02
C ALA A 562 20.39 -2.59 10.30
N ALA A 563 21.04 -3.74 10.10
CA ALA A 563 20.45 -4.87 9.40
C ALA A 563 19.25 -5.49 10.14
N VAL A 564 19.22 -5.40 11.47
CA VAL A 564 18.09 -5.82 12.30
C VAL A 564 16.98 -4.78 12.30
N LEU A 565 17.29 -3.47 12.30
CA LEU A 565 16.31 -2.37 12.22
C LEU A 565 15.45 -2.41 10.94
N GLY A 566 15.94 -3.04 9.87
CA GLY A 566 15.22 -3.18 8.60
C GLY A 566 15.87 -2.38 7.46
N ARG A 567 15.16 -2.24 6.33
CA ARG A 567 15.72 -1.63 5.11
C ARG A 567 15.83 -0.11 5.21
N ARG A 568 14.89 0.56 5.88
CA ARG A 568 14.95 2.00 6.19
C ARG A 568 14.77 2.21 7.68
N PHE A 569 15.51 3.16 8.23
CA PHE A 569 15.49 3.43 9.66
C PHE A 569 15.95 4.87 9.93
N ARG A 570 15.48 5.41 11.04
CA ARG A 570 15.89 6.74 11.49
C ARG A 570 17.31 6.69 12.06
N PRO A 571 18.14 7.74 11.84
CA PRO A 571 19.42 7.86 12.51
C PRO A 571 19.30 7.77 14.04
N ASP A 572 18.20 8.26 14.61
CA ASP A 572 17.92 8.22 16.05
C ASP A 572 17.75 6.78 16.58
N ALA A 573 17.13 5.89 15.79
CA ALA A 573 16.96 4.49 16.14
C ALA A 573 18.32 3.76 16.17
N LEU A 574 19.15 4.04 15.17
CA LEU A 574 20.50 3.51 15.11
C LEU A 574 21.37 4.06 16.26
N ALA A 575 21.19 5.34 16.62
CA ALA A 575 21.87 5.98 17.74
C ALA A 575 21.53 5.31 19.08
N ALA A 576 20.26 5.03 19.32
CA ALA A 576 19.77 4.42 20.54
C ALA A 576 20.35 3.00 20.75
N LEU A 577 20.52 2.24 19.67
CA LEU A 577 20.95 0.84 19.71
C LEU A 577 22.47 0.64 19.63
N ALA A 578 23.21 1.57 19.03
CA ALA A 578 24.64 1.39 18.77
C ALA A 578 25.56 1.65 19.97
N GLY A 579 25.09 2.38 21.00
CA GLY A 579 25.92 2.75 22.16
C GLY A 579 27.15 3.62 21.84
N LEU A 580 27.18 4.19 20.63
CA LEU A 580 28.21 5.11 20.14
C LEU A 580 27.85 6.55 20.53
N ASP A 581 28.86 7.38 20.78
CA ASP A 581 28.63 8.82 20.93
C ASP A 581 28.20 9.45 19.58
N ARG A 582 27.59 10.63 19.63
CA ARG A 582 27.02 11.29 18.44
C ARG A 582 28.04 11.55 17.33
N VAL A 583 29.32 11.78 17.67
CA VAL A 583 30.37 12.09 16.69
C VAL A 583 30.81 10.81 15.97
N THR A 584 31.09 9.74 16.72
CA THR A 584 31.46 8.44 16.16
C THR A 584 30.34 7.85 15.31
N LEU A 585 29.09 7.93 15.79
CA LEU A 585 27.91 7.50 15.04
C LEU A 585 27.78 8.26 13.70
N SER A 586 27.90 9.59 13.73
CA SER A 586 27.80 10.42 12.52
C SER A 586 28.91 10.11 11.52
N SER A 587 30.14 9.88 12.00
CA SER A 587 31.28 9.50 11.15
C SER A 587 31.06 8.14 10.50
N ALA A 588 30.66 7.12 11.28
CA ALA A 588 30.37 5.78 10.78
C ALA A 588 29.20 5.77 9.77
N ILE A 589 28.11 6.52 10.04
CA ILE A 589 27.01 6.70 9.08
C ILE A 589 27.52 7.32 7.78
N ARG A 590 28.32 8.41 7.85
CA ARG A 590 28.88 9.03 6.65
C ARG A 590 29.79 8.08 5.88
N ALA A 591 30.61 7.27 6.57
CA ALA A 591 31.47 6.27 5.93
C ALA A 591 30.62 5.20 5.21
N LEU A 592 29.59 4.67 5.87
CA LEU A 592 28.64 3.73 5.26
C LEU A 592 27.87 4.34 4.09
N VAL A 593 27.57 5.64 4.12
CA VAL A 593 26.94 6.36 2.99
C VAL A 593 27.92 6.59 1.85
N ARG A 594 29.15 7.01 2.13
CA ARG A 594 30.21 7.21 1.12
C ARG A 594 30.57 5.90 0.40
N ARG A 595 30.58 4.79 1.15
CA ARG A 595 30.82 3.42 0.63
C ARG A 595 29.55 2.77 0.07
N GLU A 596 28.46 3.51 0.01
CA GLU A 596 27.17 3.11 -0.57
C GLU A 596 26.60 1.81 0.04
N PHE A 597 26.87 1.55 1.32
CA PHE A 597 26.11 0.56 2.10
C PHE A 597 24.76 1.15 2.51
N LEU A 598 24.75 2.43 2.87
CA LEU A 598 23.56 3.19 3.21
C LEU A 598 23.39 4.40 2.27
N ALA A 599 22.18 4.92 2.16
CA ALA A 599 21.86 6.19 1.52
C ALA A 599 21.02 7.03 2.47
N VAL A 600 21.17 8.35 2.39
CA VAL A 600 20.27 9.31 3.04
C VAL A 600 19.18 9.67 2.05
N ASP A 601 17.93 9.63 2.48
CA ASP A 601 16.84 10.19 1.70
C ASP A 601 16.86 11.72 1.85
N ASP A 602 17.36 12.40 0.81
CA ASP A 602 17.55 13.85 0.79
C ASP A 602 16.41 14.57 0.05
N GLU A 603 15.35 13.86 -0.35
CA GLU A 603 14.28 14.44 -1.16
C GLU A 603 13.45 15.42 -0.32
N PRO A 604 13.33 16.71 -0.72
CA PRO A 604 12.79 17.77 0.14
C PRO A 604 11.37 17.53 0.67
N ARG A 605 10.60 16.66 0.00
CA ARG A 605 9.20 16.32 0.28
C ARG A 605 8.98 14.80 0.49
N SER A 606 10.04 14.00 0.59
CA SER A 606 9.90 12.59 0.95
C SER A 606 9.54 12.45 2.44
N PRO A 607 8.60 11.56 2.81
CA PRO A 607 8.39 11.15 4.21
C PRO A 607 9.70 10.69 4.87
N GLY A 608 10.55 10.04 4.08
CA GLY A 608 11.84 9.53 4.49
C GLY A 608 12.92 10.58 4.70
N ARG A 609 12.67 11.89 4.53
CA ARG A 609 13.73 12.90 4.53
C ARG A 609 14.62 12.83 5.80
N GLY A 610 15.91 12.57 5.60
CA GLY A 610 16.90 12.39 6.67
C GLY A 610 16.95 10.97 7.26
N GLN A 611 16.10 10.05 6.81
CA GLN A 611 16.20 8.62 7.13
C GLN A 611 17.36 7.98 6.37
N LEU A 612 17.90 6.91 6.96
CA LEU A 612 18.90 6.06 6.35
C LEU A 612 18.22 4.86 5.72
N SER A 613 18.75 4.41 4.59
CA SER A 613 18.27 3.20 3.92
C SER A 613 19.43 2.38 3.38
N PHE A 614 19.30 1.07 3.35
CA PHE A 614 20.25 0.24 2.62
C PHE A 614 20.14 0.54 1.12
N VAL A 615 21.29 0.83 0.48
CA VAL A 615 21.35 1.05 -0.97
C VAL A 615 20.84 -0.17 -1.73
N GLN A 616 21.09 -1.36 -1.17
CA GLN A 616 20.65 -2.64 -1.72
C GLN A 616 20.14 -3.55 -0.61
N GLU A 617 18.97 -4.16 -0.84
CA GLU A 617 18.37 -5.10 0.12
C GLU A 617 19.28 -6.29 0.43
N LEU A 618 19.98 -6.80 -0.59
CA LEU A 618 20.86 -7.95 -0.43
C LEU A 618 22.03 -7.68 0.53
N VAL A 619 22.49 -6.43 0.64
CA VAL A 619 23.52 -6.04 1.62
C VAL A 619 23.00 -6.24 3.04
N ARG A 620 21.74 -5.85 3.29
CA ARG A 620 21.07 -6.07 4.57
C ARG A 620 20.93 -7.55 4.89
N GLU A 621 20.49 -8.36 3.92
CA GLU A 621 20.31 -9.80 4.10
C GLU A 621 21.63 -10.49 4.47
N VAL A 622 22.72 -10.20 3.75
CA VAL A 622 24.05 -10.76 4.05
C VAL A 622 24.52 -10.33 5.44
N ALA A 623 24.35 -9.05 5.79
CA ALA A 623 24.67 -8.52 7.11
C ALA A 623 23.87 -9.22 8.23
N TYR A 624 22.55 -9.38 8.05
CA TYR A 624 21.66 -10.04 9.01
C TYR A 624 21.96 -11.53 9.18
N HIS A 625 22.21 -12.24 8.07
CA HIS A 625 22.50 -13.68 8.11
C HIS A 625 23.87 -14.02 8.70
N THR A 626 24.80 -13.06 8.76
CA THR A 626 26.11 -13.20 9.41
C THR A 626 26.00 -13.24 10.94
N LEU A 627 24.95 -12.65 11.52
CA LEU A 627 24.71 -12.67 12.97
C LEU A 627 24.37 -14.07 13.47
N SER A 628 24.92 -14.46 14.63
CA SER A 628 24.54 -15.68 15.34
C SER A 628 23.11 -15.60 15.89
N ARG A 629 22.47 -16.75 16.16
CA ARG A 629 21.10 -16.78 16.74
C ARG A 629 21.00 -15.97 18.04
N ARG A 630 22.05 -16.03 18.88
CA ARG A 630 22.11 -15.27 20.14
C ARG A 630 22.14 -13.77 19.89
N GLU A 631 22.98 -13.30 18.96
CA GLU A 631 23.09 -11.87 18.62
C GLU A 631 21.80 -11.34 17.99
N ARG A 632 21.17 -12.11 17.09
CA ARG A 632 19.86 -11.74 16.52
C ARG A 632 18.82 -11.56 17.62
N ARG A 633 18.70 -12.53 18.54
CA ARG A 633 17.75 -12.43 19.66
C ARG A 633 18.02 -11.18 20.51
N THR A 634 19.28 -10.90 20.86
CA THR A 634 19.64 -9.71 21.64
C THR A 634 19.28 -8.41 20.91
N LEU A 635 19.58 -8.30 19.61
CA LEU A 635 19.28 -7.10 18.84
C LEU A 635 17.77 -6.92 18.61
N HIS A 636 17.02 -7.98 18.31
CA HIS A 636 15.56 -7.88 18.18
C HIS A 636 14.89 -7.41 19.48
N LEU A 637 15.33 -7.92 20.64
CA LEU A 637 14.85 -7.46 21.95
C LEU A 637 15.20 -5.99 22.23
N ALA A 638 16.41 -5.55 21.88
CA ALA A 638 16.81 -4.15 22.02
C ALA A 638 15.99 -3.22 21.11
N VAL A 639 15.66 -3.65 19.88
CA VAL A 639 14.78 -2.90 18.98
C VAL A 639 13.37 -2.78 19.57
N ILE A 640 12.82 -3.87 20.14
CA ILE A 640 11.50 -3.85 20.80
C ILE A 640 11.48 -2.80 21.92
N GLU A 641 12.48 -2.81 22.81
CA GLU A 641 12.58 -1.84 23.91
C GLU A 641 12.65 -0.40 23.40
N TYR A 642 13.37 -0.15 22.31
CA TYR A 642 13.42 1.16 21.66
C TYR A 642 12.05 1.57 21.09
N LEU A 643 11.38 0.69 20.35
CA LEU A 643 10.07 0.98 19.75
C LEU A 643 9.00 1.23 20.83
N GLU A 644 9.01 0.45 21.90
CA GLU A 644 8.11 0.64 23.06
C GLU A 644 8.36 2.00 23.75
N SER A 645 9.61 2.48 23.78
CA SER A 645 9.96 3.77 24.38
C SER A 645 9.44 4.99 23.60
N ILE A 646 9.17 4.84 22.31
CA ILE A 646 8.59 5.90 21.47
C ILE A 646 7.10 6.09 21.79
N GLY A 647 6.39 5.01 22.13
CA GLY A 647 4.98 5.05 22.55
C GLY A 647 3.97 5.34 21.43
N GLU A 648 4.38 5.21 20.17
CA GLU A 648 3.50 5.39 19.01
C GLU A 648 2.73 4.10 18.67
N THR A 649 1.46 4.23 18.30
CA THR A 649 0.54 3.10 18.05
C THR A 649 0.78 2.40 16.72
N ASP A 650 1.52 3.01 15.80
CA ASP A 650 1.84 2.44 14.49
C ASP A 650 2.97 1.40 14.52
N LEU A 651 3.67 1.27 15.66
CA LEU A 651 4.80 0.37 15.84
C LEU A 651 4.42 -1.05 16.25
N VAL A 652 3.12 -1.35 16.45
CA VAL A 652 2.62 -2.65 16.92
C VAL A 652 3.02 -3.82 16.01
N GLU A 653 2.91 -3.66 14.70
CA GLU A 653 3.29 -4.67 13.70
C GLU A 653 4.81 -4.90 13.68
N PRO A 654 5.67 -3.86 13.57
CA PRO A 654 7.10 -4.02 13.76
C PRO A 654 7.45 -4.74 15.07
N ILE A 655 6.82 -4.35 16.19
CA ILE A 655 7.05 -4.99 17.49
C ILE A 655 6.70 -6.50 17.42
N ALA A 656 5.55 -6.86 16.84
CA ALA A 656 5.15 -8.26 16.66
C ALA A 656 6.18 -9.07 15.85
N GLU A 657 6.69 -8.50 14.75
CA GLU A 657 7.72 -9.15 13.92
C GLU A 657 9.04 -9.33 14.66
N HIS A 658 9.50 -8.31 15.37
CA HIS A 658 10.72 -8.42 16.16
C HIS A 658 10.56 -9.45 17.29
N LEU A 659 9.37 -9.56 17.89
CA LEU A 659 9.06 -10.57 18.91
C LEU A 659 9.06 -11.99 18.31
N LEU A 660 8.44 -12.20 17.14
CA LEU A 660 8.47 -13.46 16.40
C LEU A 660 9.89 -13.86 16.01
N ALA A 661 10.69 -12.92 15.50
CA ALA A 661 12.09 -13.17 15.14
C ALA A 661 12.95 -13.49 16.37
N ALA A 662 12.72 -12.81 17.51
CA ALA A 662 13.39 -13.11 18.77
C ALA A 662 13.00 -14.50 19.31
N HIS A 663 11.73 -14.89 19.18
CA HIS A 663 11.22 -16.21 19.55
C HIS A 663 11.81 -17.31 18.65
N ALA A 664 11.80 -17.13 17.32
CA ALA A 664 12.39 -18.09 16.38
C ALA A 664 13.92 -18.24 16.56
N ALA A 665 14.59 -17.22 17.07
CA ALA A 665 16.02 -17.25 17.40
C ALA A 665 16.33 -17.92 18.77
N ALA A 666 15.32 -18.32 19.53
CA ALA A 666 15.48 -19.01 20.82
C ALA A 666 16.10 -20.41 20.68
N GLY A 667 16.94 -20.77 21.67
CA GLY A 667 17.36 -22.15 21.88
C GLY A 667 16.36 -22.92 22.75
N PRO A 668 16.55 -24.23 23.00
CA PRO A 668 15.59 -25.12 23.68
C PRO A 668 15.34 -24.83 25.19
N ASP A 669 15.62 -23.61 25.67
CA ASP A 669 15.43 -23.22 27.07
C ASP A 669 14.00 -22.68 27.29
N GLN A 670 13.09 -23.58 27.67
CA GLN A 670 11.63 -23.44 27.55
C GLN A 670 11.00 -22.33 28.42
N GLY A 671 11.68 -21.83 29.46
CA GLY A 671 11.09 -20.90 30.42
C GLY A 671 11.06 -19.42 30.00
N GLN A 672 12.09 -18.94 29.30
CA GLN A 672 12.16 -17.56 28.79
C GLN A 672 11.50 -17.41 27.41
N ASP A 673 11.11 -18.52 26.78
CA ASP A 673 10.54 -18.54 25.44
C ASP A 673 9.03 -18.30 25.46
N GLN A 674 8.34 -18.82 26.48
CA GLN A 674 6.89 -18.64 26.63
C GLN A 674 6.49 -17.18 26.84
N ALA A 675 7.24 -16.41 27.63
CA ALA A 675 6.95 -14.99 27.85
C ALA A 675 7.12 -14.14 26.58
N ILE A 676 8.06 -14.50 25.69
CA ILE A 676 8.22 -13.84 24.38
C ILE A 676 7.08 -14.26 23.46
N ALA A 677 6.70 -15.53 23.45
CA ALA A 677 5.57 -16.03 22.68
C ALA A 677 4.24 -15.36 23.10
N ASP A 678 4.01 -15.18 24.40
CA ASP A 678 2.82 -14.50 24.93
C ASP A 678 2.79 -13.03 24.49
N ARG A 679 3.92 -12.31 24.62
CA ARG A 679 4.03 -10.93 24.11
C ARG A 679 3.84 -10.85 22.59
N ALA A 680 4.41 -11.79 21.83
CA ALA A 680 4.27 -11.84 20.37
C ALA A 680 2.81 -12.03 19.97
N ARG A 681 2.10 -12.93 20.66
CA ARG A 681 0.67 -13.17 20.46
C ARG A 681 -0.16 -11.91 20.75
N ASP A 682 0.10 -11.21 21.84
CA ASP A 682 -0.62 -9.97 22.17
C ASP A 682 -0.37 -8.86 21.14
N ALA A 683 0.87 -8.71 20.68
CA ALA A 683 1.22 -7.77 19.61
C ALA A 683 0.54 -8.15 18.27
N LEU A 684 0.51 -9.44 17.91
CA LEU A 684 -0.19 -9.95 16.72
C LEU A 684 -1.70 -9.72 16.79
N ARG A 685 -2.33 -9.85 17.97
CA ARG A 685 -3.74 -9.51 18.15
C ARG A 685 -4.00 -8.04 17.90
N GLN A 686 -3.16 -7.15 18.42
CA GLN A 686 -3.28 -5.71 18.19
C GLN A 686 -3.04 -5.36 16.71
N ALA A 687 -2.06 -6.00 16.06
CA ALA A 687 -1.81 -5.88 14.63
C ALA A 687 -3.03 -6.36 13.81
N ALA A 688 -3.66 -7.47 14.18
CA ALA A 688 -4.86 -7.96 13.54
C ALA A 688 -6.04 -6.97 13.67
N THR A 689 -6.27 -6.42 14.87
CA THR A 689 -7.29 -5.38 15.09
C THR A 689 -7.03 -4.16 14.22
N ARG A 690 -5.77 -3.75 14.07
CA ARG A 690 -5.38 -2.64 13.18
C ARG A 690 -5.66 -2.99 11.72
N ALA A 691 -5.25 -4.16 11.26
CA ALA A 691 -5.51 -4.62 9.90
C ALA A 691 -7.01 -4.69 9.60
N GLN A 692 -7.85 -5.08 10.56
CA GLN A 692 -9.30 -5.04 10.44
C GLN A 692 -9.82 -3.60 10.28
N ALA A 693 -9.33 -2.65 11.08
CA ALA A 693 -9.69 -1.24 10.97
C ALA A 693 -9.30 -0.61 9.62
N LEU A 694 -8.26 -1.15 8.96
CA LEU A 694 -7.84 -0.78 7.61
C LEU A 694 -8.54 -1.59 6.51
N HIS A 695 -9.50 -2.44 6.86
CA HIS A 695 -10.16 -3.37 5.95
C HIS A 695 -9.17 -4.19 5.12
N ALA A 696 -8.10 -4.66 5.76
CA ALA A 696 -7.14 -5.62 5.24
C ALA A 696 -7.39 -7.01 5.87
N PRO A 697 -8.52 -7.67 5.56
CA PRO A 697 -8.95 -8.87 6.27
C PRO A 697 -8.04 -10.08 6.05
N GLN A 698 -7.33 -10.15 4.92
CA GLN A 698 -6.33 -11.19 4.67
C GLN A 698 -5.12 -11.05 5.62
N ARG A 699 -4.72 -9.82 5.97
CA ARG A 699 -3.67 -9.55 6.94
C ARG A 699 -4.09 -9.82 8.36
N ALA A 700 -5.27 -9.33 8.73
CA ALA A 700 -5.87 -9.67 10.00
C ALA A 700 -5.90 -11.19 10.20
N LEU A 701 -6.32 -11.93 9.17
CA LEU A 701 -6.28 -13.39 9.16
C LEU A 701 -4.85 -13.93 9.35
N ALA A 702 -3.86 -13.44 8.58
CA ALA A 702 -2.48 -13.91 8.69
C ALA A 702 -1.89 -13.71 10.09
N HIS A 703 -2.08 -12.53 10.71
CA HIS A 703 -1.63 -12.27 12.08
C HIS A 703 -2.33 -13.18 13.10
N LEU A 704 -3.62 -13.44 12.91
CA LEU A 704 -4.38 -14.35 13.77
C LEU A 704 -3.98 -15.81 13.59
N GLU A 705 -3.62 -16.24 12.38
CA GLU A 705 -3.07 -17.56 12.09
C GLU A 705 -1.69 -17.74 12.74
N GLN A 706 -0.83 -16.72 12.68
CA GLN A 706 0.46 -16.71 13.40
C GLN A 706 0.25 -16.78 14.91
N ALA A 707 -0.68 -15.99 15.47
CA ALA A 707 -1.02 -16.01 16.89
C ALA A 707 -1.56 -17.38 17.34
N LEU A 708 -2.41 -18.02 16.52
CA LEU A 708 -2.91 -19.39 16.75
C LEU A 708 -1.79 -20.44 16.76
N GLY A 709 -0.68 -20.19 16.06
CA GLY A 709 0.50 -21.05 16.06
C GLY A 709 1.31 -21.00 17.36
N LEU A 710 1.21 -19.90 18.12
CA LEU A 710 2.01 -19.65 19.34
C LEU A 710 1.37 -20.18 20.63
N THR A 711 0.08 -20.54 20.62
CA THR A 711 -0.63 -21.01 21.82
C THR A 711 -1.32 -22.35 21.61
N GLN A 712 -1.22 -23.22 22.63
CA GLN A 712 -1.97 -24.48 22.72
C GLN A 712 -3.10 -24.40 23.76
N ASP A 713 -3.31 -23.24 24.37
CA ASP A 713 -4.33 -23.04 25.41
C ASP A 713 -5.75 -23.00 24.79
N PRO A 714 -6.66 -23.94 25.13
CA PRO A 714 -7.96 -24.05 24.46
C PRO A 714 -8.84 -22.78 24.52
N PRO A 715 -8.99 -22.06 25.66
CA PRO A 715 -9.79 -20.84 25.72
C PRO A 715 -9.26 -19.73 24.80
N GLU A 716 -7.95 -19.54 24.78
CA GLU A 716 -7.33 -18.51 23.95
C GLU A 716 -7.36 -18.85 22.46
N ARG A 717 -7.15 -20.13 22.12
CA ARG A 717 -7.33 -20.62 20.76
C ARG A 717 -8.75 -20.41 20.24
N ALA A 718 -9.77 -20.55 21.10
CA ALA A 718 -11.14 -20.28 20.71
C ALA A 718 -11.37 -18.81 20.33
N ILE A 719 -10.83 -17.86 21.13
CA ILE A 719 -10.92 -16.42 20.86
C ILE A 719 -10.21 -16.06 19.54
N LEU A 720 -9.00 -16.58 19.33
CA LEU A 720 -8.23 -16.32 18.11
C LEU A 720 -8.87 -16.96 16.88
N ALA A 721 -9.43 -18.16 17.02
CA ALA A 721 -10.16 -18.85 15.95
C ALA A 721 -11.40 -18.09 15.51
N GLU A 722 -12.17 -17.55 16.46
CA GLU A 722 -13.33 -16.70 16.17
C GLU A 722 -12.91 -15.46 15.39
N ALA A 723 -11.91 -14.72 15.87
CA ALA A 723 -11.38 -13.55 15.17
C ALA A 723 -10.85 -13.91 13.77
N ALA A 724 -10.16 -15.04 13.62
CA ALA A 724 -9.64 -15.52 12.33
C ALA A 724 -10.78 -15.88 11.38
N GLY A 725 -11.86 -16.49 11.89
CA GLY A 725 -13.06 -16.78 11.14
C GLY A 725 -13.74 -15.53 10.59
N LEU A 726 -13.88 -14.50 11.42
CA LEU A 726 -14.42 -13.19 11.02
C LEU A 726 -13.53 -12.50 9.99
N ALA A 727 -12.21 -12.51 10.19
CA ALA A 727 -11.25 -11.96 9.23
C ALA A 727 -11.30 -12.73 7.89
N ALA A 728 -11.37 -14.06 7.91
CA ALA A 728 -11.49 -14.87 6.70
C ALA A 728 -12.82 -14.62 5.96
N ARG A 729 -13.92 -14.41 6.69
CA ARG A 729 -15.22 -14.03 6.11
C ARG A 729 -15.12 -12.68 5.39
N ALA A 730 -14.57 -11.67 6.06
CA ALA A 730 -14.35 -10.36 5.46
C ALA A 730 -13.41 -10.41 4.24
N ALA A 731 -12.49 -11.38 4.21
CA ALA A 731 -11.63 -11.66 3.07
C ALA A 731 -12.31 -12.47 1.94
N ALA A 732 -13.62 -12.74 2.03
CA ALA A 732 -14.39 -13.61 1.14
C ALA A 732 -13.81 -15.04 0.99
N ARG A 733 -13.02 -15.50 1.95
CA ARG A 733 -12.46 -16.86 1.99
C ARG A 733 -13.41 -17.78 2.75
N PHE A 734 -14.61 -17.99 2.22
CA PHE A 734 -15.69 -18.70 2.91
C PHE A 734 -15.29 -20.10 3.44
N PRO A 735 -14.53 -20.95 2.71
CA PRO A 735 -14.07 -22.23 3.25
C PRO A 735 -13.13 -22.07 4.46
N THR A 736 -12.25 -21.07 4.43
CA THR A 736 -11.33 -20.77 5.53
C THR A 736 -12.09 -20.19 6.74
N ALA A 737 -13.09 -19.34 6.49
CA ALA A 737 -13.97 -18.79 7.50
C ALA A 737 -14.78 -19.90 8.20
N GLU A 738 -15.40 -20.81 7.43
CA GLU A 738 -16.11 -21.98 7.96
C GLU A 738 -15.19 -22.83 8.84
N ARG A 739 -13.95 -23.12 8.39
CA ARG A 739 -12.98 -23.90 9.16
C ARG A 739 -12.68 -23.28 10.54
N TYR A 740 -12.38 -21.98 10.57
CA TYR A 740 -12.00 -21.31 11.81
C TYR A 740 -13.19 -21.08 12.75
N LEU A 741 -14.37 -20.74 12.23
CA LEU A 741 -15.58 -20.60 13.04
C LEU A 741 -16.02 -21.95 13.63
N ARG A 742 -15.94 -23.06 12.88
CA ARG A 742 -16.18 -24.40 13.43
C ARG A 742 -15.19 -24.75 14.55
N MET A 743 -13.89 -24.48 14.35
CA MET A 743 -12.88 -24.69 15.38
C MET A 743 -13.18 -23.88 16.65
N ALA A 744 -13.59 -22.62 16.51
CA ALA A 744 -13.97 -21.77 17.65
C ALA A 744 -15.18 -22.35 18.40
N THR A 745 -16.22 -22.79 17.68
CA THR A 745 -17.40 -23.44 18.25
C THR A 745 -17.05 -24.72 19.00
N GLU A 746 -16.29 -25.63 18.39
CA GLU A 746 -15.89 -26.90 19.00
C GLU A 746 -15.05 -26.70 20.28
N LEU A 747 -14.11 -25.75 20.26
CA LEU A 747 -13.27 -25.44 21.43
C LEU A 747 -14.09 -24.87 22.59
N ARG A 748 -15.07 -24.00 22.31
CA ARG A 748 -15.97 -23.44 23.35
C ARG A 748 -16.91 -24.51 23.92
N GLU A 749 -17.46 -25.38 23.07
CA GLU A 749 -18.33 -26.48 23.52
C GLU A 749 -17.59 -27.48 24.40
N ALA A 750 -16.36 -27.84 24.05
CA ALA A 750 -15.52 -28.71 24.87
C ALA A 750 -15.22 -28.11 26.26
N GLN A 751 -15.29 -26.78 26.39
CA GLN A 751 -15.11 -26.06 27.67
C GLN A 751 -16.42 -25.95 28.47
N GLY A 752 -17.55 -26.43 27.94
CA GLY A 752 -18.87 -26.26 28.55
C GLY A 752 -19.40 -24.82 28.44
N ASP A 753 -18.81 -24.00 27.56
CA ASP A 753 -19.16 -22.60 27.33
C ASP A 753 -20.39 -22.50 26.40
N ALA A 754 -21.56 -22.95 26.88
CA ALA A 754 -22.85 -22.77 26.21
C ALA A 754 -23.40 -21.34 26.37
N THR A 755 -22.53 -20.33 26.26
CA THR A 755 -22.82 -18.90 26.50
C THR A 755 -23.24 -18.17 25.22
N ALA A 756 -23.60 -16.88 25.34
CA ALA A 756 -23.84 -15.98 24.19
C ALA A 756 -22.73 -16.04 23.14
N ALA A 757 -21.46 -16.22 23.55
CA ALA A 757 -20.33 -16.25 22.63
C ALA A 757 -20.35 -17.48 21.70
N GLY A 758 -20.75 -18.65 22.21
CA GLY A 758 -20.93 -19.85 21.39
C GLY A 758 -22.08 -19.70 20.38
N ALA A 759 -23.20 -19.12 20.81
CA ALA A 759 -24.34 -18.83 19.93
C ALA A 759 -24.01 -17.77 18.87
N ARG A 760 -23.27 -16.71 19.23
CA ARG A 760 -22.78 -15.69 18.29
C ARG A 760 -21.88 -16.30 17.23
N ASN A 761 -20.93 -17.17 17.62
CA ASN A 761 -20.07 -17.88 16.66
C ASN A 761 -20.86 -18.73 15.66
N ARG A 762 -21.90 -19.43 16.12
CA ARG A 762 -22.78 -20.22 15.24
C ARG A 762 -23.59 -19.35 14.29
N ALA A 763 -24.08 -18.17 14.72
CA ALA A 763 -24.71 -17.22 13.81
C ALA A 763 -23.74 -16.69 12.74
N GLN A 764 -22.50 -16.38 13.12
CA GLN A 764 -21.48 -15.96 12.17
C GLN A 764 -21.15 -17.07 11.15
N LEU A 765 -21.08 -18.33 11.61
CA LEU A 765 -20.92 -19.49 10.74
C LEU A 765 -22.11 -19.64 9.78
N ALA A 766 -23.33 -19.49 10.28
CA ALA A 766 -24.53 -19.57 9.44
C ALA A 766 -24.58 -18.48 8.37
N SER A 767 -24.16 -17.25 8.70
CA SER A 767 -24.09 -16.15 7.73
C SER A 767 -23.09 -16.45 6.60
N VAL A 768 -21.93 -17.07 6.92
CA VAL A 768 -20.98 -17.60 5.91
C VAL A 768 -21.63 -18.68 5.04
N LEU A 769 -22.41 -19.59 5.64
CA LEU A 769 -23.11 -20.65 4.93
C LEU A 769 -24.22 -20.11 4.01
N LEU A 770 -24.93 -19.04 4.41
CA LEU A 770 -25.91 -18.36 3.56
C LEU A 770 -25.26 -17.72 2.34
N GLN A 771 -24.10 -17.07 2.52
CA GLN A 771 -23.32 -16.51 1.41
C GLN A 771 -22.81 -17.58 0.44
N ALA A 772 -22.54 -18.79 0.94
CA ALA A 772 -22.22 -19.96 0.12
C ALA A 772 -23.45 -20.68 -0.47
N GLN A 773 -24.65 -20.06 -0.42
CA GLN A 773 -25.94 -20.63 -0.86
C GLN A 773 -26.34 -21.95 -0.18
N ARG A 774 -25.85 -22.22 1.03
CA ARG A 774 -26.16 -23.44 1.82
C ARG A 774 -27.18 -23.17 2.91
N SER A 775 -28.36 -22.69 2.53
CA SER A 775 -29.42 -22.21 3.44
C SER A 775 -29.95 -23.28 4.41
N THR A 776 -30.02 -24.55 4.00
CA THR A 776 -30.47 -25.64 4.89
C THR A 776 -29.49 -25.88 6.05
N THR A 777 -28.18 -25.90 5.78
CA THR A 777 -27.18 -26.06 6.83
C THR A 777 -27.07 -24.82 7.70
N ALA A 778 -27.21 -23.62 7.11
CA ALA A 778 -27.22 -22.37 7.87
C ALA A 778 -28.38 -22.33 8.88
N LEU A 779 -29.59 -22.72 8.46
CA LEU A 779 -30.75 -22.77 9.35
C LEU A 779 -30.54 -23.71 10.53
N ALA A 780 -29.98 -24.91 10.30
CA ALA A 780 -29.71 -25.86 11.37
C ALA A 780 -28.72 -25.30 12.42
N GLU A 781 -27.67 -24.58 11.98
CA GLU A 781 -26.73 -23.91 12.88
C GLU A 781 -27.41 -22.78 13.69
N LEU A 782 -28.28 -21.98 13.05
CA LEU A 782 -29.03 -20.89 13.70
C LEU A 782 -30.05 -21.41 14.70
N GLU A 783 -30.82 -22.44 14.38
CA GLU A 783 -31.79 -23.06 15.29
C GLU A 783 -31.08 -23.69 16.50
N SER A 784 -29.94 -24.35 16.27
CA SER A 784 -29.10 -24.87 17.35
C SER A 784 -28.60 -23.75 18.26
N ALA A 785 -28.12 -22.64 17.68
CA ALA A 785 -27.67 -21.47 18.43
C ALA A 785 -28.80 -20.83 19.24
N TRP A 786 -30.00 -20.71 18.66
CA TRP A 786 -31.18 -20.16 19.34
C TRP A 786 -31.60 -21.00 20.55
N ASN A 787 -31.63 -22.32 20.39
CA ASN A 787 -32.00 -23.24 21.45
C ASN A 787 -30.96 -23.25 22.59
N ALA A 788 -29.66 -23.14 22.28
CA ALA A 788 -28.60 -23.04 23.28
C ALA A 788 -28.66 -21.71 24.04
N ALA A 789 -28.92 -20.60 23.35
CA ALA A 789 -29.07 -19.27 23.93
C ALA A 789 -30.27 -19.14 24.88
N ALA A 790 -31.30 -19.96 24.71
CA ALA A 790 -32.52 -19.94 25.53
C ALA A 790 -32.30 -20.37 27.00
N ALA A 791 -31.13 -20.93 27.34
CA ALA A 791 -30.85 -21.51 28.66
C ALA A 791 -30.09 -20.59 29.66
N GLY A 792 -29.78 -19.33 29.31
CA GLY A 792 -28.96 -18.43 30.15
C GLY A 792 -29.38 -16.95 30.20
N SER A 793 -28.71 -16.17 31.06
CA SER A 793 -28.87 -14.70 31.25
C SER A 793 -28.40 -13.83 30.07
N ASP A 794 -27.96 -14.48 28.99
CA ASP A 794 -27.20 -13.93 27.87
C ASP A 794 -28.07 -13.61 26.63
N ARG A 795 -29.40 -13.79 26.74
CA ARG A 795 -30.34 -13.65 25.63
C ARG A 795 -30.34 -12.26 24.99
N ASN A 796 -30.09 -11.21 25.77
CA ASN A 796 -30.10 -9.83 25.26
C ASN A 796 -28.95 -9.55 24.28
N ALA A 797 -27.77 -10.16 24.49
CA ALA A 797 -26.57 -9.88 23.69
C ALA A 797 -26.61 -10.42 22.25
N ILE A 798 -27.61 -11.24 21.92
CA ILE A 798 -27.84 -11.88 20.61
C ILE A 798 -29.32 -11.82 20.19
N ALA A 799 -30.14 -11.04 20.92
CA ALA A 799 -31.59 -10.93 20.68
C ALA A 799 -31.94 -10.25 19.35
N LEU A 800 -30.97 -9.54 18.75
CA LEU A 800 -31.12 -8.83 17.48
C LEU A 800 -30.52 -9.62 16.31
N GLU A 801 -29.24 -10.01 16.41
CA GLU A 801 -28.45 -10.62 15.33
C GLU A 801 -29.00 -12.00 14.91
N LEU A 802 -29.33 -12.87 15.88
CA LEU A 802 -29.77 -14.23 15.59
C LEU A 802 -31.16 -14.24 14.90
N PRO A 803 -32.18 -13.51 15.41
CA PRO A 803 -33.46 -13.39 14.74
C PRO A 803 -33.37 -12.78 13.33
N ALA A 804 -32.50 -11.79 13.10
CA ALA A 804 -32.31 -11.21 11.77
C ALA A 804 -31.79 -12.25 10.75
N GLU A 805 -30.78 -13.05 11.13
CA GLU A 805 -30.24 -14.09 10.25
C GLU A 805 -31.21 -15.27 10.07
N LEU A 806 -31.99 -15.64 11.12
CA LEU A 806 -33.07 -16.62 11.00
C LEU A 806 -34.13 -16.16 10.00
N ALA A 807 -34.56 -14.90 10.09
CA ALA A 807 -35.52 -14.32 9.15
C ALA A 807 -35.02 -14.43 7.70
N ARG A 808 -33.76 -14.08 7.47
CA ARG A 808 -33.13 -14.17 6.15
C ARG A 808 -33.04 -15.62 5.65
N ALA A 809 -32.65 -16.55 6.50
CA ALA A 809 -32.56 -17.98 6.15
C ALA A 809 -33.92 -18.57 5.77
N HIS A 810 -34.99 -18.20 6.49
CA HIS A 810 -36.36 -18.60 6.16
C HIS A 810 -36.85 -17.97 4.85
N LEU A 811 -36.59 -16.66 4.63
CA LEU A 811 -36.96 -15.98 3.38
C LEU A 811 -36.31 -16.64 2.16
N LEU A 812 -35.01 -16.93 2.20
CA LEU A 812 -34.29 -17.59 1.10
C LEU A 812 -34.78 -19.02 0.81
N ARG A 813 -35.53 -19.62 1.74
CA ARG A 813 -36.19 -20.93 1.55
C ARG A 813 -37.65 -20.82 1.14
N GLY A 814 -38.21 -19.61 1.05
CA GLY A 814 -39.61 -19.34 0.76
C GLY A 814 -40.56 -19.52 1.95
N ASP A 815 -40.06 -19.69 3.17
CA ASP A 815 -40.88 -19.81 4.39
C ASP A 815 -41.19 -18.42 4.96
N THR A 816 -42.07 -17.71 4.27
CA THR A 816 -42.35 -16.28 4.53
C THR A 816 -43.00 -16.03 5.88
N GLU A 817 -43.83 -16.93 6.39
CA GLU A 817 -44.48 -16.80 7.71
C GLU A 817 -43.45 -16.76 8.83
N ARG A 818 -42.49 -17.70 8.81
CA ARG A 818 -41.39 -17.71 9.78
C ARG A 818 -40.43 -16.54 9.58
N ALA A 819 -40.20 -16.13 8.33
CA ALA A 819 -39.36 -14.97 8.04
C ALA A 819 -39.92 -13.69 8.69
N ILE A 820 -41.24 -13.47 8.61
CA ILE A 820 -41.92 -12.33 9.25
C ILE A 820 -41.77 -12.41 10.77
N GLU A 821 -42.11 -13.55 11.39
CA GLU A 821 -42.03 -13.74 12.85
C GLU A 821 -40.64 -13.38 13.39
N TRP A 822 -39.58 -13.87 12.72
CA TRP A 822 -38.21 -13.61 13.13
C TRP A 822 -37.75 -12.18 12.87
N ALA A 823 -38.18 -11.57 11.75
CA ALA A 823 -37.82 -10.19 11.42
C ALA A 823 -38.45 -9.19 12.39
N GLU A 824 -39.74 -9.36 12.71
CA GLU A 824 -40.44 -8.55 13.73
C GLU A 824 -39.74 -8.67 15.09
N ARG A 825 -39.30 -9.88 15.44
CA ARG A 825 -38.57 -10.13 16.68
C ARG A 825 -37.23 -9.40 16.73
N ALA A 826 -36.50 -9.37 15.61
CA ALA A 826 -35.24 -8.63 15.50
C ALA A 826 -35.49 -7.11 15.66
N ILE A 827 -36.46 -6.56 14.92
CA ILE A 827 -36.79 -5.13 14.95
C ILE A 827 -37.24 -4.70 16.36
N ALA A 828 -38.05 -5.52 17.03
CA ALA A 828 -38.51 -5.24 18.40
C ALA A 828 -37.35 -5.22 19.40
N ALA A 829 -36.35 -6.09 19.24
CA ALA A 829 -35.17 -6.13 20.11
C ALA A 829 -34.31 -4.85 20.01
N ALA A 830 -34.23 -4.24 18.81
CA ALA A 830 -33.53 -2.97 18.64
C ALA A 830 -34.24 -1.79 19.32
N GLY A 831 -35.58 -1.82 19.40
CA GLY A 831 -36.38 -0.76 20.02
C GLY A 831 -36.23 -0.63 21.54
N SER A 832 -35.73 -1.65 22.24
CA SER A 832 -35.54 -1.65 23.69
C SER A 832 -34.19 -1.10 24.18
N ASP A 833 -33.18 -0.98 23.32
CA ASP A 833 -31.79 -0.61 23.67
C ASP A 833 -31.37 0.79 23.18
N ALA A 834 -32.32 1.63 22.74
CA ALA A 834 -32.08 2.94 22.11
C ALA A 834 -31.46 4.04 23.03
N ALA A 835 -30.93 3.69 24.21
CA ALA A 835 -30.39 4.66 25.16
C ALA A 835 -28.87 4.87 25.09
N ASP A 836 -28.04 3.92 24.59
CA ASP A 836 -26.57 4.02 24.74
C ASP A 836 -25.71 3.43 23.56
N GLY A 837 -25.99 3.75 22.27
CA GLY A 837 -25.11 3.58 21.06
C GLY A 837 -24.54 2.18 20.68
N PRO A 838 -23.85 1.92 19.52
CA PRO A 838 -23.58 2.70 18.28
C PRO A 838 -24.26 2.09 17.02
N GLY A 839 -24.07 2.68 15.82
CA GLY A 839 -24.83 2.43 14.57
C GLY A 839 -24.98 0.98 14.05
N ALA A 840 -24.19 0.00 14.51
CA ALA A 840 -24.30 -1.40 14.08
C ALA A 840 -25.66 -2.05 14.41
N ALA A 841 -26.24 -1.79 15.59
CA ALA A 841 -27.54 -2.34 15.96
C ALA A 841 -28.67 -1.77 15.08
N GLN A 842 -28.55 -0.49 14.69
CA GLN A 842 -29.47 0.16 13.78
C GLN A 842 -29.39 -0.46 12.38
N ALA A 843 -28.18 -0.70 11.86
CA ALA A 843 -27.98 -1.35 10.56
C ALA A 843 -28.62 -2.75 10.50
N VAL A 844 -28.46 -3.57 11.55
CA VAL A 844 -29.07 -4.92 11.62
C VAL A 844 -30.60 -4.84 11.68
N ALA A 845 -31.16 -3.88 12.42
CA ALA A 845 -32.61 -3.69 12.48
C ALA A 845 -33.19 -3.24 11.13
N ILE A 846 -32.50 -2.36 10.42
CA ILE A 846 -32.87 -1.92 9.06
C ILE A 846 -32.81 -3.12 8.10
N ASP A 847 -31.74 -3.92 8.17
CA ASP A 847 -31.59 -5.12 7.32
C ASP A 847 -32.67 -6.19 7.58
N ALA A 848 -33.07 -6.35 8.84
CA ALA A 848 -34.23 -7.18 9.21
C ALA A 848 -35.54 -6.60 8.63
N ARG A 849 -35.70 -5.27 8.61
CA ARG A 849 -36.86 -4.62 7.96
C ARG A 849 -36.91 -4.84 6.46
N VAL A 850 -35.76 -4.85 5.78
CA VAL A 850 -35.70 -5.24 4.35
C VAL A 850 -36.24 -6.65 4.13
N THR A 851 -35.84 -7.58 5.01
CA THR A 851 -36.33 -8.97 5.00
C THR A 851 -37.83 -9.04 5.26
N LEU A 852 -38.32 -8.28 6.25
CA LEU A 852 -39.75 -8.18 6.59
C LEU A 852 -40.57 -7.70 5.39
N GLY A 853 -40.18 -6.58 4.77
CA GLY A 853 -40.91 -6.02 3.63
C GLY A 853 -40.96 -6.97 2.43
N THR A 854 -39.84 -7.65 2.15
CA THR A 854 -39.77 -8.66 1.08
C THR A 854 -40.69 -9.86 1.39
N ALA A 855 -40.75 -10.30 2.65
CA ALA A 855 -41.59 -11.42 3.07
C ALA A 855 -43.09 -11.07 2.98
N HIS A 856 -43.51 -9.88 3.42
CA HIS A 856 -44.89 -9.41 3.30
C HIS A 856 -45.34 -9.35 1.84
N ALA A 857 -44.52 -8.75 0.97
CA ALA A 857 -44.81 -8.70 -0.45
C ALA A 857 -44.95 -10.10 -1.07
N SER A 858 -44.09 -11.03 -0.67
CA SER A 858 -44.16 -12.43 -1.14
C SER A 858 -45.39 -13.20 -0.63
N GLN A 859 -46.07 -12.74 0.43
CA GLN A 859 -47.35 -13.28 0.90
C GLN A 859 -48.57 -12.62 0.24
N GLY A 860 -48.35 -11.59 -0.58
CA GLY A 860 -49.40 -10.82 -1.23
C GLY A 860 -49.83 -9.56 -0.48
N ASP A 861 -49.19 -9.23 0.64
CA ASP A 861 -49.37 -7.94 1.33
C ASP A 861 -48.40 -6.90 0.75
N LEU A 862 -48.65 -6.54 -0.51
CA LEU A 862 -47.77 -5.69 -1.29
C LEU A 862 -47.66 -4.27 -0.70
N GLU A 863 -48.76 -3.71 -0.20
CA GLU A 863 -48.78 -2.35 0.36
C GLU A 863 -47.88 -2.24 1.58
N GLU A 864 -48.02 -3.19 2.53
CA GLU A 864 -47.16 -3.26 3.71
C GLU A 864 -45.71 -3.54 3.33
N GLY A 865 -45.47 -4.48 2.41
CA GLY A 865 -44.14 -4.82 1.93
C GLY A 865 -43.38 -3.61 1.36
N LEU A 866 -44.04 -2.82 0.51
CA LEU A 866 -43.47 -1.59 -0.06
C LEU A 866 -43.25 -0.51 1.01
N ALA A 867 -44.16 -0.38 1.98
CA ALA A 867 -44.01 0.58 3.07
C ALA A 867 -42.76 0.28 3.91
N GLN A 868 -42.56 -0.99 4.28
CA GLN A 868 -41.40 -1.44 5.06
C GLN A 868 -40.08 -1.22 4.32
N LEU A 869 -40.03 -1.52 3.01
CA LEU A 869 -38.84 -1.32 2.19
C LEU A 869 -38.47 0.16 2.02
N ARG A 870 -39.46 1.04 1.77
CA ARG A 870 -39.24 2.49 1.69
C ARG A 870 -38.75 3.07 3.01
N GLN A 871 -39.29 2.60 4.14
CA GLN A 871 -38.82 3.02 5.45
C GLN A 871 -37.36 2.57 5.68
N ALA A 872 -37.02 1.32 5.31
CA ALA A 872 -35.66 0.83 5.45
C ALA A 872 -34.64 1.66 4.64
N ILE A 873 -35.01 2.08 3.42
CA ILE A 873 -34.21 2.98 2.59
C ILE A 873 -33.99 4.33 3.29
N SER A 874 -35.07 4.97 3.76
CA SER A 874 -34.98 6.26 4.47
C SER A 874 -34.13 6.17 5.74
N ASP A 875 -34.25 5.09 6.50
CA ASP A 875 -33.49 4.87 7.74
C ASP A 875 -32.00 4.60 7.42
N ALA A 876 -31.70 3.83 6.37
CA ALA A 876 -30.34 3.54 5.94
C ALA A 876 -29.62 4.80 5.43
N GLU A 877 -30.29 5.62 4.62
CA GLU A 877 -29.77 6.89 4.11
C GLU A 877 -29.41 7.84 5.26
N SER A 878 -30.35 8.01 6.19
CA SER A 878 -30.16 8.90 7.36
C SER A 878 -29.06 8.41 8.30
N GLY A 879 -28.86 7.09 8.38
CA GLY A 879 -27.81 6.44 9.17
C GLY A 879 -26.45 6.32 8.45
N GLY A 880 -26.37 6.66 7.16
CA GLY A 880 -25.16 6.48 6.36
C GLY A 880 -24.78 5.01 6.10
N HIS A 881 -25.76 4.11 6.02
CA HIS A 881 -25.56 2.67 5.83
C HIS A 881 -25.71 2.25 4.35
N GLY A 882 -24.82 2.70 3.48
CA GLY A 882 -24.97 2.58 2.01
C GLY A 882 -25.13 1.15 1.48
N SER A 883 -24.52 0.15 2.14
CA SER A 883 -24.67 -1.27 1.75
C SER A 883 -26.06 -1.83 2.08
N VAL A 884 -26.64 -1.42 3.21
CA VAL A 884 -28.01 -1.80 3.57
C VAL A 884 -29.01 -1.05 2.68
N GLU A 885 -28.74 0.22 2.38
CA GLU A 885 -29.51 1.02 1.41
C GLU A 885 -29.56 0.34 0.04
N LEU A 886 -28.42 -0.12 -0.48
CA LEU A 886 -28.35 -0.84 -1.75
C LEU A 886 -29.20 -2.11 -1.77
N ARG A 887 -29.11 -2.92 -0.71
CA ARG A 887 -29.95 -4.12 -0.59
C ARG A 887 -31.44 -3.75 -0.55
N ALA A 888 -31.80 -2.69 0.17
CA ALA A 888 -33.17 -2.22 0.27
C ALA A 888 -33.70 -1.70 -1.08
N LEU A 889 -32.88 -0.94 -1.84
CA LEU A 889 -33.19 -0.47 -3.19
C LEU A 889 -33.37 -1.63 -4.16
N ASN A 890 -32.47 -2.62 -4.16
CA ASN A 890 -32.58 -3.82 -4.97
C ASN A 890 -33.89 -4.59 -4.69
N ASN A 891 -34.19 -4.84 -3.43
CA ASN A 891 -35.39 -5.58 -3.05
C ASN A 891 -36.69 -4.79 -3.34
N LEU A 892 -36.67 -3.47 -3.14
CA LEU A 892 -37.78 -2.59 -3.52
C LEU A 892 -38.01 -2.61 -5.03
N ALA A 893 -36.95 -2.48 -5.82
CA ALA A 893 -37.04 -2.50 -7.27
C ALA A 893 -37.69 -3.80 -7.77
N TRP A 894 -37.22 -4.97 -7.30
CA TRP A 894 -37.80 -6.28 -7.63
C TRP A 894 -39.24 -6.44 -7.17
N THR A 895 -39.58 -5.97 -5.97
CA THR A 895 -40.95 -6.05 -5.44
C THR A 895 -41.93 -5.19 -6.23
N MET A 896 -41.47 -4.05 -6.76
CA MET A 896 -42.29 -3.12 -7.52
C MET A 896 -42.50 -3.52 -8.98
N VAL A 897 -41.73 -4.46 -9.54
CA VAL A 897 -41.78 -4.77 -10.99
C VAL A 897 -43.19 -5.12 -11.46
N SER A 898 -43.97 -5.84 -10.65
CA SER A 898 -45.34 -6.25 -10.99
C SER A 898 -46.41 -5.21 -10.66
N ASP A 899 -46.05 -4.11 -9.99
CA ASP A 899 -46.95 -3.00 -9.66
C ASP A 899 -46.70 -1.77 -10.51
N ASP A 900 -45.47 -1.27 -10.50
CA ASP A 900 -45.07 0.01 -11.10
C ASP A 900 -43.67 -0.11 -11.76
N PRO A 901 -43.58 -0.67 -12.98
CA PRO A 901 -42.30 -0.83 -13.67
C PRO A 901 -41.54 0.47 -13.90
N ARG A 902 -42.24 1.61 -13.98
CA ARG A 902 -41.60 2.92 -14.12
C ARG A 902 -40.91 3.33 -12.84
N ALA A 903 -41.60 3.25 -11.70
CA ALA A 903 -40.98 3.52 -10.41
C ALA A 903 -39.91 2.46 -10.04
N THR A 904 -40.03 1.22 -10.53
CA THR A 904 -38.92 0.24 -10.50
C THR A 904 -37.69 0.76 -11.25
N SER A 905 -37.85 1.27 -12.47
CA SER A 905 -36.73 1.81 -13.25
C SER A 905 -36.02 2.95 -12.52
N GLU A 906 -36.77 3.86 -11.92
CA GLU A 906 -36.22 4.99 -11.15
C GLU A 906 -35.46 4.48 -9.91
N THR A 907 -36.04 3.55 -9.17
CA THR A 907 -35.42 2.94 -7.98
C THR A 907 -34.15 2.17 -8.32
N ALA A 908 -34.18 1.37 -9.40
CA ALA A 908 -33.05 0.57 -9.84
C ALA A 908 -31.91 1.46 -10.36
N ARG A 909 -32.19 2.52 -11.12
CA ARG A 909 -31.19 3.50 -11.56
C ARG A 909 -30.56 4.26 -10.39
N ARG A 910 -31.36 4.67 -9.40
CA ARG A 910 -30.86 5.27 -8.16
C ARG A 910 -29.91 4.34 -7.42
N GLY A 911 -30.28 3.06 -7.31
CA GLY A 911 -29.43 2.04 -6.73
C GLY A 911 -28.15 1.83 -7.54
N LEU A 912 -28.24 1.80 -8.87
CA LEU A 912 -27.10 1.67 -9.77
C LEU A 912 -26.10 2.82 -9.51
N GLU A 913 -26.56 4.07 -9.51
CA GLU A 913 -25.71 5.24 -9.20
C GLU A 913 -25.05 5.12 -7.82
N LEU A 914 -25.77 4.63 -6.80
CA LEU A 914 -25.19 4.38 -5.48
C LEU A 914 -24.15 3.24 -5.53
N ALA A 915 -24.44 2.16 -6.24
CA ALA A 915 -23.54 1.01 -6.37
C ALA A 915 -22.25 1.40 -7.10
N GLU A 916 -22.33 2.23 -8.14
CA GLU A 916 -21.17 2.77 -8.87
C GLU A 916 -20.35 3.74 -8.02
N ARG A 917 -21.02 4.59 -7.22
CA ARG A 917 -20.35 5.46 -6.25
C ARG A 917 -19.59 4.66 -5.19
N LEU A 918 -20.19 3.61 -4.64
CA LEU A 918 -19.56 2.71 -3.66
C LEU A 918 -18.62 1.68 -4.31
N GLY A 919 -18.67 1.54 -5.64
CA GLY A 919 -17.95 0.57 -6.45
C GLY A 919 -18.28 -0.90 -6.16
N ILE A 920 -19.53 -1.19 -5.82
CA ILE A 920 -20.03 -2.56 -5.59
C ILE A 920 -20.54 -3.12 -6.91
N ARG A 921 -19.61 -3.69 -7.72
CA ARG A 921 -19.89 -4.08 -9.11
C ARG A 921 -21.03 -5.10 -9.24
N GLU A 922 -21.07 -6.08 -8.36
CA GLU A 922 -22.13 -7.11 -8.38
C GLU A 922 -23.52 -6.49 -8.22
N MET A 923 -23.66 -5.56 -7.28
CA MET A 923 -24.92 -4.87 -7.05
C MET A 923 -25.26 -3.93 -8.21
N ALA A 924 -24.26 -3.27 -8.80
CA ALA A 924 -24.45 -2.45 -9.99
C ALA A 924 -24.98 -3.29 -11.17
N LEU A 925 -24.41 -4.47 -11.43
CA LEU A 925 -24.89 -5.38 -12.48
C LEU A 925 -26.33 -5.85 -12.22
N GLN A 926 -26.65 -6.25 -11.00
CA GLN A 926 -28.01 -6.65 -10.62
C GLN A 926 -29.03 -5.52 -10.81
N LEU A 927 -28.70 -4.30 -10.41
CA LEU A 927 -29.59 -3.14 -10.56
C LEU A 927 -29.72 -2.72 -12.02
N LEU A 928 -28.65 -2.88 -12.82
CA LEU A 928 -28.67 -2.66 -14.26
C LEU A 928 -29.56 -3.69 -14.98
N ASP A 929 -29.53 -4.97 -14.60
CA ASP A 929 -30.47 -5.98 -15.11
C ASP A 929 -31.92 -5.55 -14.87
N ILE A 930 -32.26 -5.22 -13.62
CA ILE A 930 -33.63 -4.82 -13.27
C ILE A 930 -34.07 -3.62 -14.11
N ALA A 931 -33.23 -2.58 -14.16
CA ALA A 931 -33.56 -1.34 -14.86
C ALA A 931 -33.70 -1.55 -16.38
N THR A 932 -32.89 -2.42 -16.99
CA THR A 932 -32.92 -2.69 -18.43
C THR A 932 -34.07 -3.65 -18.82
N ILE A 933 -34.42 -4.60 -17.95
CA ILE A 933 -35.60 -5.47 -18.14
C ILE A 933 -36.87 -4.63 -18.17
N VAL A 934 -37.07 -3.70 -17.22
CA VAL A 934 -38.26 -2.84 -17.22
C VAL A 934 -38.23 -1.79 -18.32
N ALA A 935 -37.05 -1.39 -18.80
CA ALA A 935 -36.91 -0.44 -19.91
C ALA A 935 -37.56 -0.94 -21.21
N ILE A 936 -37.69 -2.27 -21.39
CA ILE A 936 -38.45 -2.86 -22.50
C ILE A 936 -39.88 -2.30 -22.52
N ASP A 937 -40.54 -2.25 -21.37
CA ASP A 937 -41.94 -1.85 -21.23
C ASP A 937 -42.14 -0.33 -21.05
N THR A 938 -41.20 0.36 -20.40
CA THR A 938 -41.25 1.83 -20.23
C THR A 938 -40.91 2.60 -21.50
N GLY A 939 -40.15 1.99 -22.43
CA GLY A 939 -39.77 2.61 -23.70
C GLY A 939 -38.42 3.33 -23.67
N ASP A 940 -37.64 3.23 -22.59
CA ASP A 940 -36.32 3.85 -22.44
C ASP A 940 -35.22 3.08 -23.21
N TRP A 941 -35.48 2.71 -24.46
CA TRP A 941 -34.67 1.75 -25.21
C TRP A 941 -33.28 2.26 -25.58
N ASP A 942 -33.15 3.56 -25.90
CA ASP A 942 -31.85 4.14 -26.24
C ASP A 942 -30.91 4.14 -25.05
N TRP A 943 -31.42 4.48 -23.86
CA TRP A 943 -30.66 4.36 -22.62
C TRP A 943 -30.30 2.91 -22.33
N ALA A 944 -31.25 1.98 -22.45
CA ALA A 944 -31.01 0.57 -22.11
C ALA A 944 -29.94 -0.07 -23.01
N VAL A 945 -29.94 0.23 -24.31
CA VAL A 945 -28.91 -0.27 -25.22
C VAL A 945 -27.53 0.27 -24.85
N LEU A 946 -27.40 1.58 -24.60
CA LEU A 946 -26.12 2.18 -24.19
C LEU A 946 -25.64 1.61 -22.86
N ALA A 947 -26.52 1.52 -21.86
CA ALA A 947 -26.17 1.01 -20.54
C ALA A 947 -25.75 -0.48 -20.57
N LEU A 948 -26.41 -1.29 -21.40
CA LEU A 948 -26.00 -2.69 -21.61
C LEU A 948 -24.65 -2.79 -22.34
N GLU A 949 -24.34 -1.88 -23.28
CA GLU A 949 -23.05 -1.83 -23.95
C GLU A 949 -21.92 -1.46 -22.99
N GLU A 950 -22.10 -0.40 -22.20
CA GLU A 950 -21.15 0.04 -21.18
C GLU A 950 -20.96 -1.02 -20.08
N GLY A 951 -22.06 -1.59 -19.57
CA GLY A 951 -22.03 -2.66 -18.57
C GLY A 951 -21.39 -3.96 -19.09
N SER A 952 -21.40 -4.18 -20.41
CA SER A 952 -20.74 -5.32 -21.05
C SER A 952 -19.23 -5.16 -21.22
N GLU A 953 -18.67 -4.00 -20.90
CA GLU A 953 -17.22 -3.81 -20.98
C GLU A 953 -16.51 -4.59 -19.84
N GLY A 954 -15.89 -5.72 -20.19
CA GLY A 954 -15.08 -6.55 -19.29
C GLY A 954 -15.63 -7.95 -19.06
N GLU A 955 -15.07 -8.67 -18.09
CA GLU A 955 -15.51 -10.02 -17.75
C GLU A 955 -16.81 -9.96 -16.91
N LEU A 956 -17.89 -10.58 -17.40
CA LEU A 956 -19.19 -10.66 -16.74
C LEU A 956 -19.42 -12.09 -16.21
N PRO A 957 -20.04 -12.24 -15.02
CA PRO A 957 -20.59 -13.52 -14.59
C PRO A 957 -21.58 -14.07 -15.63
N THR A 958 -21.66 -15.40 -15.74
CA THR A 958 -22.43 -16.05 -16.80
C THR A 958 -23.91 -15.66 -16.80
N THR A 959 -24.52 -15.47 -15.63
CA THR A 959 -25.92 -15.04 -15.48
C THR A 959 -26.15 -13.66 -16.12
N HIS A 960 -25.46 -12.63 -15.63
CA HIS A 960 -25.55 -11.26 -16.17
C HIS A 960 -25.24 -11.20 -17.68
N ARG A 961 -24.26 -11.98 -18.14
CA ARG A 961 -23.93 -12.06 -19.57
C ARG A 961 -25.11 -12.57 -20.42
N LEU A 962 -25.86 -13.55 -19.92
CA LEU A 962 -27.04 -14.08 -20.60
C LEU A 962 -28.22 -13.12 -20.53
N ASP A 963 -28.45 -12.49 -19.38
CA ASP A 963 -29.55 -11.56 -19.18
C ASP A 963 -29.37 -10.29 -20.04
N PHE A 964 -28.14 -9.76 -20.12
CA PHE A 964 -27.80 -8.66 -21.01
C PHE A 964 -28.00 -9.03 -22.48
N ALA A 965 -27.55 -10.23 -22.88
CA ALA A 965 -27.70 -10.71 -24.25
C ALA A 965 -29.17 -10.91 -24.63
N ALA A 966 -29.98 -11.47 -23.73
CA ALA A 966 -31.41 -11.67 -23.91
C ALA A 966 -32.16 -10.33 -24.02
N THR A 967 -31.92 -9.41 -23.08
CA THR A 967 -32.55 -8.08 -23.07
C THR A 967 -32.17 -7.28 -24.32
N ARG A 968 -30.89 -7.28 -24.72
CA ARG A 968 -30.44 -6.63 -25.97
C ARG A 968 -31.07 -7.27 -27.22
N THR A 969 -31.26 -8.58 -27.22
CA THR A 969 -31.95 -9.29 -28.32
C THR A 969 -33.41 -8.84 -28.44
N ILE A 970 -34.11 -8.69 -27.31
CA ILE A 970 -35.50 -8.19 -27.28
C ILE A 970 -35.55 -6.77 -27.84
N LEU A 971 -34.69 -5.87 -27.37
CA LEU A 971 -34.64 -4.48 -27.85
C LEU A 971 -34.31 -4.40 -29.34
N ASN A 972 -33.34 -5.20 -29.81
CA ASN A 972 -32.99 -5.27 -31.23
C ASN A 972 -34.17 -5.74 -32.09
N ALA A 973 -34.90 -6.76 -31.63
CA ALA A 973 -36.08 -7.27 -32.32
C ALA A 973 -37.18 -6.20 -32.41
N LEU A 974 -37.48 -5.53 -31.29
CA LEU A 974 -38.49 -4.48 -31.23
C LEU A 974 -38.12 -3.26 -32.10
N ARG A 975 -36.85 -2.88 -32.16
CA ARG A 975 -36.35 -1.74 -32.95
C ARG A 975 -36.20 -2.05 -34.45
N GLY A 976 -36.26 -3.32 -34.85
CA GLY A 976 -36.06 -3.75 -36.23
C GLY A 976 -34.58 -3.77 -36.67
N VAL A 977 -33.67 -4.02 -35.74
CA VAL A 977 -32.24 -4.22 -36.04
C VAL A 977 -32.06 -5.52 -36.85
N PRO A 978 -31.28 -5.53 -37.94
CA PRO A 978 -30.97 -6.76 -38.67
C PRO A 978 -30.26 -7.77 -37.76
N ASP A 979 -30.64 -9.05 -37.86
CA ASP A 979 -30.10 -10.13 -37.02
C ASP A 979 -30.21 -9.87 -35.50
N PRO A 980 -31.45 -9.80 -34.96
CA PRO A 980 -31.64 -9.42 -33.56
C PRO A 980 -31.06 -10.44 -32.57
N THR A 981 -30.83 -11.69 -32.97
CA THR A 981 -30.31 -12.77 -32.09
C THR A 981 -28.80 -12.79 -31.96
N GLY A 982 -28.07 -11.99 -32.76
CA GLY A 982 -26.61 -11.87 -32.69
C GLY A 982 -26.03 -11.76 -31.27
N PRO A 983 -26.61 -10.98 -30.33
CA PRO A 983 -26.18 -10.95 -28.94
C PRO A 983 -26.19 -12.31 -28.22
N ILE A 984 -27.25 -13.11 -28.38
CA ILE A 984 -27.35 -14.46 -27.80
C ILE A 984 -26.44 -15.43 -28.55
N ASP A 985 -26.42 -15.37 -29.88
CA ASP A 985 -25.67 -16.30 -30.72
C ASP A 985 -24.14 -16.15 -30.51
N SER A 986 -23.69 -14.95 -30.15
CA SER A 986 -22.29 -14.68 -29.79
C SER A 986 -21.84 -15.30 -28.46
N GLN A 987 -22.75 -15.82 -27.63
CA GLN A 987 -22.41 -16.39 -26.32
C GLN A 987 -21.82 -17.81 -26.39
N GLY A 988 -21.86 -18.45 -27.56
CA GLY A 988 -21.39 -19.82 -27.76
C GLY A 988 -22.37 -20.89 -27.27
N ALA A 989 -21.89 -22.13 -27.11
CA ALA A 989 -22.71 -23.21 -26.57
C ALA A 989 -22.94 -22.99 -25.07
N LEU A 990 -24.22 -22.92 -24.66
CA LEU A 990 -24.63 -22.79 -23.27
C LEU A 990 -24.32 -24.09 -22.50
N GLU A 991 -23.75 -23.97 -21.31
CA GLU A 991 -23.41 -25.13 -20.48
C GLU A 991 -24.68 -25.84 -19.96
N PRO A 992 -24.69 -27.18 -19.84
CA PRO A 992 -25.90 -27.94 -19.48
C PRO A 992 -26.40 -27.73 -18.04
N ASP A 993 -25.54 -27.21 -17.15
CA ASP A 993 -25.74 -27.06 -15.70
C ASP A 993 -26.03 -25.60 -15.28
N LEU A 994 -26.30 -24.71 -16.23
CA LEU A 994 -26.69 -23.34 -15.96
C LEU A 994 -28.03 -23.23 -15.22
N ASP A 995 -28.19 -22.12 -14.51
CA ASP A 995 -29.44 -21.76 -13.84
C ASP A 995 -30.62 -21.84 -14.83
N PRO A 996 -31.64 -22.67 -14.53
CA PRO A 996 -32.84 -22.74 -15.35
C PRO A 996 -33.48 -21.38 -15.60
N GLU A 997 -33.48 -20.46 -14.64
CA GLU A 997 -34.15 -19.15 -14.79
C GLU A 997 -33.47 -18.28 -15.87
N ALA A 998 -32.14 -18.17 -15.85
CA ALA A 998 -31.37 -17.45 -16.89
C ALA A 998 -31.59 -18.03 -18.30
N LEU A 999 -31.68 -19.36 -18.43
CA LEU A 999 -32.03 -20.01 -19.69
C LEU A 999 -33.48 -19.73 -20.12
N GLY A 1000 -34.38 -19.55 -19.15
CA GLY A 1000 -35.76 -19.14 -19.38
C GLY A 1000 -35.85 -17.77 -20.03
N TRP A 1001 -35.05 -16.80 -19.58
CA TRP A 1001 -35.04 -15.45 -20.15
C TRP A 1001 -34.49 -15.41 -21.59
N VAL A 1002 -33.47 -16.22 -21.89
CA VAL A 1002 -32.97 -16.41 -23.27
C VAL A 1002 -34.05 -16.98 -24.20
N ASP A 1003 -34.80 -17.99 -23.74
CA ASP A 1003 -35.89 -18.58 -24.53
C ASP A 1003 -37.06 -17.59 -24.69
N TYR A 1004 -37.32 -16.74 -23.70
CA TYR A 1004 -38.29 -15.65 -23.80
C TYR A 1004 -37.89 -14.61 -24.85
N ALA A 1005 -36.61 -14.21 -24.89
CA ALA A 1005 -36.11 -13.31 -25.93
C ALA A 1005 -36.30 -13.89 -27.34
N ARG A 1006 -36.03 -15.19 -27.53
CA ARG A 1006 -36.28 -15.88 -28.81
C ARG A 1006 -37.77 -15.97 -29.16
N ALA A 1007 -38.64 -16.15 -28.16
CA ALA A 1007 -40.08 -16.13 -28.35
C ALA A 1007 -40.58 -14.76 -28.85
N LEU A 1008 -40.06 -13.67 -28.28
CA LEU A 1008 -40.35 -12.31 -28.73
C LEU A 1008 -39.83 -12.04 -30.14
N VAL A 1009 -38.63 -12.48 -30.49
CA VAL A 1009 -38.10 -12.40 -31.87
C VAL A 1009 -39.05 -13.09 -32.85
N ALA A 1010 -39.48 -14.32 -32.55
CA ALA A 1010 -40.40 -15.07 -33.40
C ALA A 1010 -41.79 -14.39 -33.50
N MET A 1011 -42.29 -13.83 -32.39
CA MET A 1011 -43.55 -13.10 -32.37
C MET A 1011 -43.50 -11.86 -33.26
N VAL A 1012 -42.44 -11.06 -33.15
CA VAL A 1012 -42.23 -9.84 -33.93
C VAL A 1012 -42.05 -10.17 -35.42
N ALA A 1013 -41.43 -11.30 -35.75
CA ALA A 1013 -41.31 -11.80 -37.12
C ALA A 1013 -42.61 -12.40 -37.69
N GLY A 1014 -43.65 -12.57 -36.86
CA GLY A 1014 -44.93 -13.18 -37.25
C GLY A 1014 -44.94 -14.71 -37.28
N ASP A 1015 -43.89 -15.39 -36.81
CA ASP A 1015 -43.86 -16.86 -36.66
C ASP A 1015 -44.52 -17.28 -35.34
N LEU A 1016 -45.84 -17.16 -35.30
CA LEU A 1016 -46.65 -17.43 -34.11
C LEU A 1016 -46.51 -18.88 -33.58
N PRO A 1017 -46.48 -19.94 -34.41
CA PRO A 1017 -46.26 -21.30 -33.91
C PRO A 1017 -44.94 -21.45 -33.16
N ARG A 1018 -43.85 -20.87 -33.70
CA ARG A 1018 -42.54 -20.94 -33.06
C ARG A 1018 -42.48 -20.08 -31.79
N ALA A 1019 -43.08 -18.89 -31.82
CA ALA A 1019 -43.15 -18.01 -30.66
C ALA A 1019 -43.88 -18.70 -29.49
N LEU A 1020 -44.99 -19.39 -29.75
CA LEU A 1020 -45.73 -20.12 -28.71
C LEU A 1020 -44.93 -21.28 -28.13
N GLU A 1021 -44.25 -22.06 -28.97
CA GLU A 1021 -43.40 -23.17 -28.53
C GLU A 1021 -42.30 -22.67 -27.57
N LEU A 1022 -41.56 -21.64 -27.98
CA LEU A 1022 -40.48 -21.04 -27.20
C LEU A 1022 -40.99 -20.41 -25.90
N ALA A 1023 -42.11 -19.68 -25.95
CA ALA A 1023 -42.68 -19.07 -24.74
C ALA A 1023 -43.14 -20.14 -23.73
N ARG A 1024 -43.68 -21.29 -24.17
CA ARG A 1024 -44.03 -22.39 -23.26
C ARG A 1024 -42.80 -23.03 -22.62
N VAL A 1025 -41.72 -23.19 -23.38
CA VAL A 1025 -40.43 -23.67 -22.85
C VAL A 1025 -39.87 -22.69 -21.82
N ALA A 1026 -39.87 -21.39 -22.12
CA ALA A 1026 -39.44 -20.35 -21.20
C ALA A 1026 -40.28 -20.34 -19.92
N ALA A 1027 -41.61 -20.43 -20.03
CA ALA A 1027 -42.51 -20.41 -18.87
C ALA A 1027 -42.17 -21.54 -17.89
N GLY A 1028 -41.83 -22.74 -18.39
CA GLY A 1028 -41.43 -23.88 -17.55
C GLY A 1028 -40.12 -23.70 -16.77
N LYS A 1029 -39.35 -22.66 -17.09
CA LYS A 1029 -38.04 -22.36 -16.50
C LYS A 1029 -38.02 -21.09 -15.63
N THR A 1030 -38.90 -20.14 -15.92
CA THR A 1030 -39.03 -18.86 -15.19
C THR A 1030 -39.95 -18.94 -13.98
N ARG A 1031 -39.88 -17.97 -13.05
CA ARG A 1031 -40.79 -17.81 -11.90
C ARG A 1031 -41.22 -16.35 -11.70
N GLY A 1032 -42.20 -16.13 -10.81
CA GLY A 1032 -42.62 -14.79 -10.39
C GLY A 1032 -42.98 -13.86 -11.54
N PHE A 1033 -42.46 -12.63 -11.52
CA PHE A 1033 -42.72 -11.63 -12.55
C PHE A 1033 -42.32 -12.10 -13.95
N GLU A 1034 -41.14 -12.69 -14.11
CA GLU A 1034 -40.65 -13.13 -15.41
C GLU A 1034 -41.59 -14.16 -16.03
N ARG A 1035 -42.03 -15.13 -15.23
CA ARG A 1035 -43.02 -16.13 -15.67
C ARG A 1035 -44.33 -15.47 -16.07
N SER A 1036 -44.83 -14.50 -15.31
CA SER A 1036 -46.02 -13.73 -15.70
C SER A 1036 -45.85 -13.01 -17.03
N ALA A 1037 -44.69 -12.42 -17.30
CA ALA A 1037 -44.39 -11.77 -18.57
C ALA A 1037 -44.33 -12.78 -19.73
N VAL A 1038 -43.71 -13.94 -19.52
CA VAL A 1038 -43.64 -15.02 -20.52
C VAL A 1038 -45.01 -15.59 -20.83
N LEU A 1039 -45.83 -15.87 -19.81
CA LEU A 1039 -47.20 -16.37 -19.96
C LEU A 1039 -48.10 -15.37 -20.69
N ALA A 1040 -47.93 -14.07 -20.45
CA ALA A 1040 -48.65 -13.04 -21.19
C ALA A 1040 -48.37 -13.10 -22.70
N VAL A 1041 -47.10 -13.31 -23.10
CA VAL A 1041 -46.72 -13.49 -24.51
C VAL A 1041 -47.25 -14.80 -25.07
N ALA A 1042 -47.08 -15.93 -24.35
CA ALA A 1042 -47.59 -17.23 -24.77
C ALA A 1042 -49.11 -17.20 -25.02
N GLY A 1043 -49.86 -16.59 -24.11
CA GLY A 1043 -51.32 -16.47 -24.18
C GLY A 1043 -51.77 -15.61 -25.35
N ARG A 1044 -51.10 -14.46 -25.56
CA ARG A 1044 -51.33 -13.59 -26.72
C ARG A 1044 -51.13 -14.32 -28.04
N VAL A 1045 -49.97 -14.96 -28.21
CA VAL A 1045 -49.62 -15.67 -29.44
C VAL A 1045 -50.58 -16.84 -29.70
N ALA A 1046 -50.99 -17.56 -28.66
CA ALA A 1046 -52.01 -18.62 -28.76
C ALA A 1046 -53.38 -18.07 -29.20
N ALA A 1047 -53.80 -16.93 -28.65
CA ALA A 1047 -55.05 -16.26 -29.02
C ALA A 1047 -55.02 -15.78 -30.48
N TRP A 1048 -53.95 -15.10 -30.90
CA TRP A 1048 -53.76 -14.66 -32.30
C TRP A 1048 -53.75 -15.83 -33.29
N SER A 1049 -53.19 -16.98 -32.89
CA SER A 1049 -53.17 -18.20 -33.69
C SER A 1049 -54.51 -18.96 -33.74
N GLY A 1050 -55.55 -18.46 -33.07
CA GLY A 1050 -56.84 -19.15 -32.93
C GLY A 1050 -56.80 -20.44 -32.09
N ARG A 1051 -55.72 -20.66 -31.33
CA ARG A 1051 -55.54 -21.84 -30.45
C ARG A 1051 -56.19 -21.57 -29.08
N VAL A 1052 -57.52 -21.48 -29.08
CA VAL A 1052 -58.32 -21.05 -27.92
C VAL A 1052 -58.09 -21.90 -26.66
N ASP A 1053 -57.93 -23.22 -26.82
CA ASP A 1053 -57.69 -24.12 -25.69
C ASP A 1053 -56.33 -23.83 -25.03
N ALA A 1054 -55.27 -23.68 -25.84
CA ALA A 1054 -53.94 -23.32 -25.35
C ALA A 1054 -53.92 -21.93 -24.70
N ALA A 1055 -54.63 -20.95 -25.28
CA ALA A 1055 -54.75 -19.62 -24.68
C ALA A 1055 -55.50 -19.65 -23.33
N SER A 1056 -56.52 -20.50 -23.21
CA SER A 1056 -57.28 -20.69 -21.96
C SER A 1056 -56.45 -21.40 -20.88
N GLU A 1057 -55.62 -22.38 -21.27
CA GLU A 1057 -54.67 -23.04 -20.38
C GLU A 1057 -53.64 -22.06 -19.83
N VAL A 1058 -53.03 -21.24 -20.70
CA VAL A 1058 -52.06 -20.22 -20.30
C VAL A 1058 -52.68 -19.15 -19.40
N LEU A 1059 -53.93 -18.74 -19.67
CA LEU A 1059 -54.65 -17.83 -18.78
C LEU A 1059 -54.86 -18.43 -17.38
N ALA A 1060 -55.27 -19.70 -17.30
CA ALA A 1060 -55.43 -20.38 -16.02
C ALA A 1060 -54.11 -20.48 -15.25
N GLU A 1061 -52.99 -20.71 -15.94
CA GLU A 1061 -51.65 -20.66 -15.34
C GLU A 1061 -51.32 -19.25 -14.83
N LEU A 1062 -51.52 -18.21 -15.63
CA LEU A 1062 -51.25 -16.81 -15.25
C LEU A 1062 -52.12 -16.34 -14.05
N GLU A 1063 -53.37 -16.81 -13.97
CA GLU A 1063 -54.26 -16.52 -12.84
C GLU A 1063 -53.89 -17.31 -11.58
N ALA A 1064 -53.26 -18.48 -11.74
CA ALA A 1064 -52.71 -19.25 -10.62
C ALA A 1064 -51.39 -18.69 -10.10
N GLU A 1065 -50.66 -17.88 -10.90
CA GLU A 1065 -49.45 -17.20 -10.45
C GLU A 1065 -49.75 -16.22 -9.32
N GLN A 1066 -49.03 -16.40 -8.20
CA GLN A 1066 -49.07 -15.53 -7.03
C GLN A 1066 -48.24 -14.25 -7.29
N THR A 1067 -48.66 -13.47 -8.29
CA THR A 1067 -48.08 -12.16 -8.60
C THR A 1067 -49.11 -11.06 -8.33
N TRP A 1068 -48.70 -9.97 -7.70
CA TRP A 1068 -49.61 -8.89 -7.29
C TRP A 1068 -49.15 -7.54 -7.83
N GLY A 1069 -50.05 -6.58 -7.87
CA GLY A 1069 -49.79 -5.22 -8.35
C GLY A 1069 -50.60 -4.82 -9.57
N ARG A 1070 -50.58 -3.52 -9.86
CA ARG A 1070 -51.36 -2.90 -10.94
C ARG A 1070 -50.97 -3.41 -12.33
N ALA A 1071 -49.67 -3.56 -12.61
CA ALA A 1071 -49.20 -4.08 -13.91
C ALA A 1071 -49.58 -5.55 -14.11
N ALA A 1072 -49.47 -6.38 -13.06
CA ALA A 1072 -49.90 -7.78 -13.10
C ALA A 1072 -51.42 -7.89 -13.41
N GLU A 1073 -52.26 -7.06 -12.77
CA GLU A 1073 -53.70 -7.11 -13.02
C GLU A 1073 -54.07 -6.61 -14.43
N ALA A 1074 -53.43 -5.55 -14.92
CA ALA A 1074 -53.61 -5.10 -16.30
C ALA A 1074 -53.22 -6.18 -17.33
N SER A 1075 -52.19 -6.99 -17.02
CA SER A 1075 -51.78 -8.15 -17.83
C SER A 1075 -52.85 -9.24 -17.84
N ARG A 1076 -53.44 -9.57 -16.69
CA ARG A 1076 -54.55 -10.54 -16.60
C ARG A 1076 -55.77 -10.06 -17.39
N HIS A 1077 -56.17 -8.80 -17.23
CA HIS A 1077 -57.28 -8.23 -18.01
C HIS A 1077 -57.00 -8.31 -19.52
N THR A 1078 -55.78 -8.01 -19.95
CA THR A 1078 -55.36 -8.12 -21.37
C THR A 1078 -55.58 -9.54 -21.89
N LEU A 1079 -55.12 -10.56 -21.14
CA LEU A 1079 -55.23 -11.95 -21.59
C LEU A 1079 -56.65 -12.51 -21.46
N ARG A 1080 -57.41 -12.15 -20.41
CA ARG A 1080 -58.85 -12.48 -20.27
C ARG A 1080 -59.63 -11.98 -21.48
N ALA A 1081 -59.40 -10.73 -21.88
CA ALA A 1081 -60.03 -10.13 -23.05
C ALA A 1081 -59.68 -10.89 -24.33
N ALA A 1082 -58.40 -11.18 -24.54
CA ALA A 1082 -57.92 -11.92 -25.71
C ALA A 1082 -58.54 -13.32 -25.81
N VAL A 1083 -58.60 -14.07 -24.70
CA VAL A 1083 -59.21 -15.41 -24.66
C VAL A 1083 -60.72 -15.34 -24.91
N ALA A 1084 -61.43 -14.37 -24.32
CA ALA A 1084 -62.87 -14.20 -24.51
C ALA A 1084 -63.22 -13.85 -25.97
N ALA A 1085 -62.45 -12.97 -26.61
CA ALA A 1085 -62.62 -12.63 -28.01
C ALA A 1085 -62.31 -13.81 -28.94
N ALA A 1086 -61.23 -14.55 -28.66
CA ALA A 1086 -60.83 -15.73 -29.44
C ALA A 1086 -61.91 -16.85 -29.36
N LYS A 1087 -62.50 -17.10 -28.19
CA LYS A 1087 -63.61 -18.07 -28.00
C LYS A 1087 -64.83 -17.77 -28.86
N THR A 1088 -65.06 -16.50 -29.17
CA THR A 1088 -66.26 -16.03 -29.87
C THR A 1088 -66.01 -15.70 -31.34
N LEU A 1089 -64.80 -15.91 -31.85
CA LEU A 1089 -64.38 -15.44 -33.19
C LEU A 1089 -64.73 -13.96 -33.40
N GLY A 1090 -64.65 -13.15 -32.33
CA GLY A 1090 -65.03 -11.74 -32.35
C GLY A 1090 -66.54 -11.46 -32.57
N LYS A 1091 -67.45 -12.40 -32.29
CA LYS A 1091 -68.90 -12.25 -32.51
C LYS A 1091 -69.76 -12.72 -31.33
N GLY A 1092 -70.77 -11.93 -30.95
CA GLY A 1092 -71.78 -12.33 -29.97
C GLY A 1092 -71.51 -11.84 -28.54
N PRO A 1093 -72.18 -12.39 -27.51
CA PRO A 1093 -72.16 -11.85 -26.14
C PRO A 1093 -70.77 -11.80 -25.49
N GLY A 1094 -69.88 -12.76 -25.78
CA GLY A 1094 -68.51 -12.75 -25.23
C GLY A 1094 -67.61 -11.64 -25.77
N LEU A 1095 -67.98 -10.95 -26.87
CA LEU A 1095 -67.28 -9.73 -27.31
C LEU A 1095 -67.52 -8.56 -26.34
N LYS A 1096 -68.70 -8.48 -25.71
CA LYS A 1096 -68.98 -7.44 -24.69
C LYS A 1096 -68.17 -7.64 -23.42
N ASP A 1097 -68.00 -8.89 -23.02
CA ASP A 1097 -67.14 -9.24 -21.88
C ASP A 1097 -65.68 -8.92 -22.21
N ALA A 1098 -65.20 -9.28 -23.41
CA ALA A 1098 -63.87 -8.91 -23.89
C ALA A 1098 -63.65 -7.38 -23.94
N ASP A 1099 -64.62 -6.60 -24.42
CA ASP A 1099 -64.54 -5.13 -24.45
C ASP A 1099 -64.42 -4.50 -23.06
N ARG A 1100 -65.10 -5.05 -22.05
CA ARG A 1100 -64.95 -4.58 -20.66
C ARG A 1100 -63.54 -4.84 -20.16
N GLU A 1101 -63.05 -6.08 -20.29
CA GLU A 1101 -61.70 -6.46 -19.86
C GLU A 1101 -60.61 -5.66 -20.59
N TRP A 1102 -60.75 -5.40 -21.90
CA TRP A 1102 -59.84 -4.52 -22.63
C TRP A 1102 -59.88 -3.07 -22.14
N THR A 1103 -61.06 -2.56 -21.78
CA THR A 1103 -61.18 -1.18 -21.24
C THR A 1103 -60.41 -1.05 -19.93
N ASP A 1104 -60.54 -2.05 -19.05
CA ASP A 1104 -59.81 -2.08 -17.78
C ASP A 1104 -58.30 -2.22 -18.01
N ALA A 1105 -57.87 -3.10 -18.93
CA ALA A 1105 -56.47 -3.26 -19.32
C ALA A 1105 -55.85 -1.97 -19.90
N LEU A 1106 -56.52 -1.33 -20.87
CA LEU A 1106 -56.05 -0.09 -21.51
C LEU A 1106 -55.95 1.05 -20.49
N THR A 1107 -56.93 1.16 -19.59
CA THR A 1107 -56.89 2.16 -18.51
C THR A 1107 -55.70 1.91 -17.59
N GLY A 1108 -55.45 0.66 -17.21
CA GLY A 1108 -54.30 0.28 -16.38
C GLY A 1108 -52.97 0.61 -17.05
N TRP A 1109 -52.77 0.21 -18.31
CA TRP A 1109 -51.53 0.50 -19.04
C TRP A 1109 -51.29 1.99 -19.28
N LEU A 1110 -52.35 2.76 -19.50
CA LEU A 1110 -52.27 4.21 -19.64
C LEU A 1110 -51.88 4.89 -18.32
N GLN A 1111 -52.44 4.45 -17.18
CA GLN A 1111 -52.13 4.99 -15.86
C GLN A 1111 -50.69 4.70 -15.42
N LEU A 1112 -50.14 3.56 -15.82
CA LEU A 1112 -48.77 3.15 -15.53
C LEU A 1112 -47.74 3.72 -16.52
N ASP A 1113 -48.19 4.37 -17.59
CA ASP A 1113 -47.36 4.92 -18.67
C ASP A 1113 -46.37 3.88 -19.24
N LEU A 1114 -46.92 2.71 -19.62
CA LEU A 1114 -46.21 1.58 -20.21
C LEU A 1114 -46.58 1.44 -21.70
N PRO A 1115 -45.95 2.25 -22.58
CA PRO A 1115 -46.38 2.41 -23.97
C PRO A 1115 -46.30 1.10 -24.78
N LEU A 1116 -45.30 0.23 -24.56
CA LEU A 1116 -45.21 -1.03 -25.30
C LEU A 1116 -46.42 -1.93 -25.00
N ARG A 1117 -46.80 -2.04 -23.71
CA ARG A 1117 -47.95 -2.85 -23.26
C ARG A 1117 -49.28 -2.24 -23.75
N LEU A 1118 -49.40 -0.92 -23.69
CA LEU A 1118 -50.57 -0.20 -24.21
C LEU A 1118 -50.76 -0.44 -25.72
N GLY A 1119 -49.69 -0.30 -26.51
CA GLY A 1119 -49.72 -0.54 -27.95
C GLY A 1119 -50.06 -1.99 -28.30
N LEU A 1120 -49.48 -2.96 -27.58
CA LEU A 1120 -49.78 -4.38 -27.78
C LEU A 1120 -51.22 -4.73 -27.38
N CYS A 1121 -51.80 -4.09 -26.36
CA CYS A 1121 -53.21 -4.28 -25.99
C CYS A 1121 -54.18 -3.75 -27.06
N HIS A 1122 -53.89 -2.57 -27.65
CA HIS A 1122 -54.62 -2.08 -28.82
C HIS A 1122 -54.48 -3.02 -30.02
N LEU A 1123 -53.26 -3.54 -30.25
CA LEU A 1123 -53.03 -4.53 -31.31
C LEU A 1123 -53.85 -5.81 -31.06
N ASP A 1124 -53.90 -6.33 -29.83
CA ASP A 1124 -54.72 -7.49 -29.46
C ASP A 1124 -56.19 -7.28 -29.84
N ARG A 1125 -56.73 -6.08 -29.56
CA ARG A 1125 -58.13 -5.73 -29.87
C ARG A 1125 -58.37 -5.60 -31.37
N TRP A 1126 -57.43 -5.06 -32.14
CA TRP A 1126 -57.54 -5.05 -33.60
C TRP A 1126 -57.52 -6.47 -34.19
N VAL A 1127 -56.56 -7.30 -33.77
CA VAL A 1127 -56.38 -8.67 -34.31
C VAL A 1127 -57.60 -9.54 -34.03
N LEU A 1128 -58.17 -9.46 -32.82
CA LEU A 1128 -59.21 -10.37 -32.35
C LEU A 1128 -60.64 -9.83 -32.51
N ALA A 1129 -60.82 -8.50 -32.58
CA ALA A 1129 -62.14 -7.86 -32.73
C ALA A 1129 -62.29 -6.96 -33.97
N GLY A 1130 -61.23 -6.71 -34.74
CA GLY A 1130 -61.29 -5.98 -36.02
C GLY A 1130 -61.47 -4.46 -35.90
N SER A 1131 -61.05 -3.86 -34.78
CA SER A 1131 -61.17 -2.41 -34.55
C SER A 1131 -60.07 -1.61 -35.26
N GLU A 1132 -60.40 -0.92 -36.35
CA GLU A 1132 -59.46 -0.08 -37.09
C GLU A 1132 -58.96 1.14 -36.28
N GLN A 1133 -59.76 1.62 -35.31
CA GLN A 1133 -59.33 2.69 -34.42
C GLN A 1133 -58.21 2.23 -33.49
N ASP A 1134 -58.31 1.01 -32.96
CA ASP A 1134 -57.27 0.43 -32.10
C ASP A 1134 -56.00 0.12 -32.92
N HIS A 1135 -56.12 -0.28 -34.19
CA HIS A 1135 -54.97 -0.43 -35.08
C HIS A 1135 -54.21 0.89 -35.26
N ALA A 1136 -54.91 1.99 -35.57
CA ALA A 1136 -54.30 3.30 -35.72
C ALA A 1136 -53.61 3.76 -34.42
N ALA A 1137 -54.24 3.54 -33.26
CA ALA A 1137 -53.66 3.86 -31.96
C ALA A 1137 -52.40 3.02 -31.66
N ALA A 1138 -52.42 1.72 -31.95
CA ALA A 1138 -51.26 0.83 -31.80
C ALA A 1138 -50.09 1.30 -32.66
N VAL A 1139 -50.34 1.60 -33.94
CA VAL A 1139 -49.31 2.10 -34.88
C VAL A 1139 -48.71 3.42 -34.38
N GLU A 1140 -49.53 4.39 -33.95
CA GLU A 1140 -49.04 5.67 -33.42
C GLU A 1140 -48.15 5.48 -32.17
N ILE A 1141 -48.52 4.55 -31.28
CA ILE A 1141 -47.70 4.22 -30.10
C ILE A 1141 -46.37 3.58 -30.52
N PHE A 1142 -46.41 2.61 -31.43
CA PHE A 1142 -45.20 1.93 -31.92
C PHE A 1142 -44.28 2.86 -32.70
N GLU A 1143 -44.80 3.79 -33.50
CA GLU A 1143 -44.01 4.80 -34.18
C GLU A 1143 -43.27 5.71 -33.19
N ARG A 1144 -43.95 6.15 -32.12
CA ARG A 1144 -43.32 6.96 -31.06
C ARG A 1144 -42.23 6.22 -30.30
N LEU A 1145 -42.38 4.90 -30.11
CA LEU A 1145 -41.37 4.05 -29.48
C LEU A 1145 -40.21 3.68 -30.42
N GLY A 1146 -40.37 3.86 -31.73
CA GLY A 1146 -39.42 3.29 -32.71
C GLY A 1146 -39.58 1.78 -32.91
N ALA A 1147 -40.73 1.21 -32.56
CA ALA A 1147 -41.04 -0.22 -32.66
C ALA A 1147 -41.43 -0.64 -34.10
N THR A 1148 -40.56 -0.34 -35.07
CA THR A 1148 -40.91 -0.37 -36.50
C THR A 1148 -41.50 -1.70 -36.99
N PRO A 1149 -41.03 -2.90 -36.58
CA PRO A 1149 -41.62 -4.16 -37.06
C PRO A 1149 -43.08 -4.33 -36.62
N LEU A 1150 -43.44 -3.87 -35.42
CA LEU A 1150 -44.80 -3.97 -34.88
C LEU A 1150 -45.80 -3.08 -35.63
N THR A 1151 -45.36 -2.00 -36.30
CA THR A 1151 -46.24 -1.15 -37.12
C THR A 1151 -46.77 -1.85 -38.37
N THR A 1152 -46.10 -2.92 -38.81
CA THR A 1152 -46.44 -3.67 -40.03
C THR A 1152 -46.88 -5.10 -39.76
N LEU A 1153 -46.89 -5.51 -38.48
CA LEU A 1153 -47.25 -6.86 -38.07
C LEU A 1153 -48.77 -7.08 -38.25
N ASP A 1154 -49.15 -7.98 -39.17
CA ASP A 1154 -50.51 -8.49 -39.29
C ASP A 1154 -50.55 -9.96 -38.91
N PRO A 1155 -50.83 -10.29 -37.63
CA PRO A 1155 -50.82 -11.66 -37.14
C PRO A 1155 -52.14 -12.39 -37.38
N ARG A 1156 -53.11 -11.79 -38.08
CA ARG A 1156 -54.38 -12.44 -38.40
C ARG A 1156 -54.14 -13.65 -39.31
N PRO A 1157 -54.79 -14.80 -39.07
CA PRO A 1157 -54.67 -15.95 -39.95
C PRO A 1157 -55.13 -15.57 -41.37
N ARG A 1158 -54.23 -15.74 -42.36
CA ARG A 1158 -54.52 -15.50 -43.78
C ARG A 1158 -55.40 -16.57 -44.40
#